data_AF-A0A935REG8-F1
#
_entry.id   AF-A0A935REG8-F1
#
_cell.length_a   1.000
_cell.length_b   1.000
_cell.length_c   1.000
_cell.angle_alpha   90.00
_cell.angle_beta   90.00
_cell.angle_gamma   90.00
#
_symmetry.space_group_name_H-M   'P 1'
#
loop_
_entity.id
_entity.type
_entity.pdbx_description
1 polymer ?
#
loop_
_entity_poly.entity_id
_entity_poly.type
_entity_poly.pdbx_seq_one_letter_code
_entity_poly.pdbx_strand_id
1 'polypeptide(L)'
;MKTSLKLSMLVIAAVCMAAAWAPAGTPDRIPSDGPAVQYGGSPVKAVVDTVTLMGPGGAFPYRGDFETAAALPGGDGQLTDGWTSQDMTAPDNHWHVAAFNNPGTGNGAWCGDAALPACQNDVAGGYGNDWQDILEFRKSVPGDATVRVRAKLRFDTEPGYDFVTLQRRTAAAPQFEPVAGGQGLSWDGQGDVTVDYTFNYTAVQRLGGTDIAVAFVFDSDGAWSDEGCEWPTAGAATVDNLVVTVTSGAATTFSEDFDDGVIGPDWQAVPNLGVGDYARVWRDLCDFDPCGANTSNQVAFIDLYPDLWMVPPPPSGCGMVNNTGGALGEGYHLENYVRSPAMTLPGGDVDGLTLAFDVYVHELLIANDSPGMFYVWDVRSTAGGDINQAPWVGRNFVYYGGPVFRRSQNQVGDLLVPGATQVQVRLGVTELGWQFGYGEGTNGTSAPYFDNVRVQAYPSAGPRMVITEAHLANDGFPASGTVDLANLGTNSVRFDMASNISARIHQRNDPGDSVVITVSPRDGASLDPPVMHWTLAVRNPLFDPYRTLPSNPITGRVTRYANGDIIENRWNFDLPDTGMLFPGDVLHYYFSATDHRAGDARTSIAPADLTGYGDVRTTLWPLAYTVRCLPSVSSASGSQPMLLFWNDQGSRGADDEWLMVFQVMRQTAGVDFDVFTTRAPSLGVGNGLGGRATVAQLAGYTDLMYTAGDQGAYTLSNGDFNGDPSQDLQLLNGWLALGSRDMLLCGEDLALGLYTSGTVARTFLESTMGVQCVDGDVRDNIGGQVAPTIVDVAGNPVFLTARNGCSTAAARLPTTSMPSCRCRVPKRWRCSRMPAGSQRRTRTRRRCSIRRGRAA
;
A
#
# COMPACT_ATOMS: atom_id res chain seq x y z
N MET A 1 31.88 -27.77 -29.30
CA MET A 1 30.67 -27.02 -29.73
C MET A 1 29.34 -27.76 -29.56
N LYS A 2 29.27 -28.96 -28.95
CA LYS A 2 27.98 -29.65 -28.64
C LYS A 2 27.75 -29.95 -27.15
N THR A 3 28.67 -29.51 -26.28
CA THR A 3 28.62 -29.74 -24.82
C THR A 3 28.33 -28.48 -24.00
N SER A 4 28.42 -27.28 -24.58
CA SER A 4 28.11 -26.03 -23.86
C SER A 4 26.63 -25.62 -23.89
N LEU A 5 25.83 -26.17 -24.82
CA LEU A 5 24.40 -25.81 -24.93
C LEU A 5 23.52 -26.50 -23.89
N LYS A 6 23.94 -27.67 -23.37
CA LYS A 6 23.16 -28.42 -22.36
C LYS A 6 23.29 -27.85 -20.94
N LEU A 7 24.38 -27.13 -20.64
CA LEU A 7 24.57 -26.52 -19.33
C LEU A 7 23.77 -25.21 -19.21
N SER A 8 23.60 -24.45 -20.29
CA SER A 8 22.78 -23.24 -20.31
C SER A 8 21.28 -23.53 -20.20
N MET A 9 20.78 -24.63 -20.78
CA MET A 9 19.37 -25.03 -20.63
C MET A 9 19.05 -25.59 -19.23
N LEU A 10 20.01 -26.25 -18.57
CA LEU A 10 19.81 -26.76 -17.20
C LEU A 10 19.83 -25.64 -16.16
N VAL A 11 20.61 -24.57 -16.39
CA VAL A 11 20.63 -23.37 -15.54
C VAL A 11 19.38 -22.52 -15.73
N ILE A 12 18.82 -22.42 -16.95
CA ILE A 12 17.55 -21.73 -17.18
C ILE A 12 16.38 -22.48 -16.52
N ALA A 13 16.34 -23.82 -16.61
CA ALA A 13 15.30 -24.60 -15.93
C ALA A 13 15.40 -24.57 -14.39
N ALA A 14 16.63 -24.48 -13.83
CA ALA A 14 16.83 -24.35 -12.39
C ALA A 14 16.52 -22.93 -11.86
N VAL A 15 16.68 -21.89 -12.69
CA VAL A 15 16.26 -20.51 -12.35
C VAL A 15 14.74 -20.35 -12.46
N CYS A 16 14.07 -21.07 -13.36
CA CYS A 16 12.60 -21.06 -13.43
C CYS A 16 11.91 -21.86 -12.29
N MET A 17 12.56 -22.89 -11.72
CA MET A 17 11.96 -23.66 -10.62
C MET A 17 12.16 -23.05 -9.22
N ALA A 18 13.01 -22.04 -9.06
CA ALA A 18 13.16 -21.30 -7.80
C ALA A 18 12.25 -20.04 -7.73
N ALA A 19 11.39 -19.84 -8.74
CA ALA A 19 10.40 -18.76 -8.79
C ALA A 19 8.95 -19.29 -8.68
N ALA A 20 8.76 -20.57 -8.38
CA ALA A 20 7.45 -21.13 -8.06
C ALA A 20 7.18 -20.91 -6.57
N TRP A 21 5.94 -20.53 -6.25
CA TRP A 21 5.39 -20.11 -4.94
C TRP A 21 5.35 -18.60 -4.64
N ALA A 22 5.35 -17.76 -5.69
CA ALA A 22 4.60 -16.51 -5.61
C ALA A 22 3.15 -16.82 -6.02
N PRO A 23 2.12 -16.71 -5.16
CA PRO A 23 0.76 -16.62 -5.66
C PRO A 23 0.69 -15.39 -6.58
N ALA A 24 0.62 -15.64 -7.89
CA ALA A 24 0.53 -14.60 -8.90
C ALA A 24 -0.93 -14.16 -9.01
N GLY A 25 -1.41 -13.38 -8.04
CA GLY A 25 -2.79 -12.92 -8.00
C GLY A 25 -3.06 -11.64 -7.22
N THR A 26 -2.07 -11.05 -6.53
CA THR A 26 -2.27 -9.67 -6.05
C THR A 26 -2.01 -8.70 -7.21
N PRO A 27 -3.02 -7.96 -7.71
CA PRO A 27 -2.76 -6.84 -8.62
C PRO A 27 -1.65 -5.97 -8.01
N ASP A 28 -0.73 -5.42 -8.82
CA ASP A 28 0.43 -4.63 -8.33
C ASP A 28 -0.03 -3.63 -7.26
N ARG A 29 0.04 -4.03 -5.98
CA ARG A 29 -0.47 -3.22 -4.88
C ARG A 29 0.58 -2.18 -4.61
N ILE A 30 0.15 -0.93 -4.45
CA ILE A 30 1.09 0.16 -4.24
C ILE A 30 1.25 0.37 -2.72
N PRO A 31 2.46 0.29 -2.16
CA PRO A 31 2.70 0.66 -0.76
C PRO A 31 2.43 2.15 -0.51
N SER A 32 1.68 2.47 0.54
CA SER A 32 1.42 3.85 0.98
C SER A 32 1.41 3.97 2.50
N ASP A 33 2.07 4.99 3.06
CA ASP A 33 2.01 5.28 4.49
C ASP A 33 0.85 6.21 4.89
N GLY A 34 -0.06 6.54 3.98
CA GLY A 34 -1.15 7.48 4.23
C GLY A 34 -2.17 7.54 3.10
N PRO A 35 -3.25 8.33 3.27
CA PRO A 35 -4.21 8.52 2.19
C PRO A 35 -3.59 9.39 1.10
N ALA A 36 -2.94 8.77 0.12
CA ALA A 36 -2.54 9.43 -1.13
C ALA A 36 -3.76 9.76 -2.03
N VAL A 37 -4.98 9.54 -1.53
CA VAL A 37 -6.24 9.70 -2.24
C VAL A 37 -7.06 10.81 -1.60
N GLN A 38 -7.41 11.80 -2.40
CA GLN A 38 -8.33 12.87 -2.08
C GLN A 38 -9.67 12.66 -2.77
N TYR A 39 -10.73 13.18 -2.16
CA TYR A 39 -12.08 13.07 -2.69
C TYR A 39 -12.66 14.46 -2.99
N GLY A 40 -13.32 14.58 -4.13
CA GLY A 40 -14.09 15.77 -4.47
C GLY A 40 -15.43 15.83 -3.75
N GLY A 41 -15.92 17.05 -3.52
CA GLY A 41 -17.20 17.34 -2.91
C GLY A 41 -17.10 17.65 -1.41
N SER A 42 -17.80 18.69 -0.98
CA SER A 42 -18.11 18.89 0.44
C SER A 42 -19.32 18.02 0.80
N PRO A 43 -19.40 17.43 2.01
CA PRO A 43 -20.67 16.93 2.50
C PRO A 43 -21.65 18.10 2.52
N VAL A 44 -22.62 18.10 1.63
CA VAL A 44 -23.73 19.06 1.67
C VAL A 44 -24.38 18.87 3.04
N LYS A 45 -24.74 19.97 3.72
CA LYS A 45 -25.67 19.90 4.85
C LYS A 45 -26.94 19.23 4.33
N ALA A 46 -27.08 17.95 4.60
CA ALA A 46 -27.84 17.07 3.74
C ALA A 46 -29.34 17.41 3.74
N VAL A 47 -29.99 17.22 2.59
CA VAL A 47 -31.46 17.27 2.45
C VAL A 47 -32.11 16.05 3.13
N VAL A 48 -31.31 14.99 3.41
CA VAL A 48 -31.67 13.76 4.12
C VAL A 48 -30.53 13.41 5.10
N ASP A 49 -30.83 13.00 6.33
CA ASP A 49 -29.82 12.76 7.37
C ASP A 49 -28.77 11.69 6.96
N THR A 50 -27.50 11.95 7.28
CA THR A 50 -26.43 10.94 7.23
C THR A 50 -26.79 9.76 8.12
N VAL A 51 -26.87 8.56 7.54
CA VAL A 51 -27.18 7.33 8.27
C VAL A 51 -25.88 6.64 8.65
N THR A 52 -25.69 6.36 9.94
CA THR A 52 -24.56 5.53 10.40
C THR A 52 -25.02 4.08 10.45
N LEU A 53 -24.47 3.23 9.58
CA LEU A 53 -24.77 1.81 9.53
C LEU A 53 -24.02 1.07 10.63
N MET A 54 -22.74 1.38 10.78
CA MET A 54 -21.85 0.77 11.77
C MET A 54 -21.10 1.85 12.54
N GLY A 55 -20.86 1.63 13.83
CA GLY A 55 -19.99 2.50 14.63
C GLY A 55 -19.59 1.88 15.97
N PRO A 56 -18.78 2.61 16.77
CA PRO A 56 -18.36 2.16 18.08
C PRO A 56 -19.43 2.45 19.14
N GLY A 57 -20.22 1.43 19.50
CA GLY A 57 -21.19 1.51 20.60
C GLY A 57 -22.65 1.15 20.28
N GLY A 58 -23.42 0.88 21.34
CA GLY A 58 -24.75 0.24 21.28
C GLY A 58 -25.94 1.04 20.74
N ALA A 59 -25.70 2.17 20.07
CA ALA A 59 -26.76 2.95 19.40
C ALA A 59 -26.78 2.74 17.87
N PHE A 60 -25.78 2.06 17.30
CA PHE A 60 -25.68 1.79 15.88
C PHE A 60 -26.32 0.43 15.52
N PRO A 61 -26.88 0.28 14.29
CA PRO A 61 -27.42 -1.01 13.83
C PRO A 61 -26.39 -2.15 13.86
N TYR A 62 -25.13 -1.83 13.55
CA TYR A 62 -24.01 -2.77 13.60
C TYR A 62 -22.86 -2.18 14.43
N ARG A 63 -22.08 -3.05 15.09
CA ARG A 63 -20.95 -2.66 15.94
C ARG A 63 -19.62 -2.88 15.23
N GLY A 64 -18.71 -1.93 15.42
CA GLY A 64 -17.35 -1.96 14.85
C GLY A 64 -16.25 -1.70 15.89
N ASP A 65 -16.57 -1.78 17.18
CA ASP A 65 -15.66 -1.58 18.32
C ASP A 65 -15.15 -2.88 18.95
N PHE A 66 -15.67 -4.05 18.56
CA PHE A 66 -15.27 -5.36 19.10
C PHE A 66 -15.42 -5.53 20.63
N GLU A 67 -16.14 -4.63 21.30
CA GLU A 67 -16.27 -4.57 22.76
C GLU A 67 -17.13 -5.71 23.36
N THR A 68 -17.86 -6.44 22.54
CA THR A 68 -18.72 -7.56 22.98
C THR A 68 -18.00 -8.91 22.99
N ALA A 69 -16.77 -8.97 22.47
CA ALA A 69 -15.93 -10.16 22.45
C ALA A 69 -15.15 -10.33 23.76
N ALA A 70 -14.92 -11.58 24.15
CA ALA A 70 -13.96 -11.90 25.20
C ALA A 70 -12.55 -11.84 24.60
N ALA A 71 -11.82 -10.75 24.81
CA ALA A 71 -10.46 -10.60 24.29
C ALA A 71 -9.46 -11.61 24.91
N LEU A 72 -8.43 -12.00 24.16
CA LEU A 72 -7.38 -12.93 24.63
C LEU A 72 -6.50 -12.31 25.73
N PRO A 73 -6.39 -13.02 26.86
CA PRO A 73 -5.08 -13.36 27.42
C PRO A 73 -5.11 -14.82 27.93
N GLY A 74 -5.16 -15.80 27.00
CA GLY A 74 -5.08 -17.24 27.32
C GLY A 74 -6.36 -18.09 27.18
N GLY A 75 -7.33 -17.72 26.34
CA GLY A 75 -8.48 -18.55 25.94
C GLY A 75 -9.42 -17.82 24.96
N ASP A 76 -9.78 -18.49 23.86
CA ASP A 76 -10.19 -17.99 22.52
C ASP A 76 -10.88 -16.61 22.41
N GLY A 77 -10.14 -15.64 21.86
CA GLY A 77 -10.61 -14.31 21.49
C GLY A 77 -11.33 -14.27 20.16
N GLN A 78 -12.59 -14.67 20.15
CA GLN A 78 -13.39 -14.77 18.94
C GLN A 78 -13.94 -13.42 18.48
N LEU A 79 -14.19 -13.30 17.17
CA LEU A 79 -14.96 -12.22 16.60
C LEU A 79 -16.44 -12.34 17.02
N THR A 80 -17.09 -11.20 17.27
CA THR A 80 -18.50 -11.12 17.70
C THR A 80 -19.31 -10.20 16.80
N ASP A 81 -20.59 -10.01 17.12
CA ASP A 81 -21.50 -9.09 16.40
C ASP A 81 -21.60 -9.37 14.90
N GLY A 82 -21.44 -10.65 14.52
CA GLY A 82 -21.51 -11.15 13.15
C GLY A 82 -20.27 -10.88 12.30
N TRP A 83 -19.18 -10.41 12.90
CA TRP A 83 -17.87 -10.40 12.25
C TRP A 83 -17.35 -11.84 12.10
N THR A 84 -16.71 -12.11 10.96
CA THR A 84 -16.06 -13.38 10.67
C THR A 84 -14.63 -13.15 10.19
N SER A 85 -13.78 -14.16 10.30
CA SER A 85 -12.42 -14.12 9.79
C SER A 85 -12.28 -15.04 8.58
N GLN A 86 -11.23 -14.81 7.81
CA GLN A 86 -10.86 -15.64 6.67
C GLN A 86 -9.34 -15.62 6.47
N ASP A 87 -8.79 -16.81 6.27
CA ASP A 87 -7.46 -17.00 5.71
C ASP A 87 -7.57 -17.15 4.19
N MET A 88 -7.03 -16.19 3.44
CA MET A 88 -7.06 -16.24 1.97
C MET A 88 -6.09 -17.27 1.40
N THR A 89 -5.12 -17.73 2.19
CA THR A 89 -4.20 -18.78 1.78
C THR A 89 -4.82 -20.19 1.90
N ALA A 90 -6.03 -20.29 2.48
CA ALA A 90 -6.85 -21.50 2.53
C ALA A 90 -8.22 -21.25 1.85
N PRO A 91 -8.28 -21.05 0.52
CA PRO A 91 -9.55 -20.84 -0.17
C PRO A 91 -10.50 -22.04 0.00
N ASP A 92 -11.80 -21.76 -0.17
CA ASP A 92 -12.85 -22.78 -0.11
C ASP A 92 -12.63 -23.83 -1.21
N ASN A 93 -12.92 -25.09 -0.89
CA ASN A 93 -12.73 -26.20 -1.82
C ASN A 93 -14.00 -26.45 -2.66
N HIS A 94 -13.88 -26.44 -3.99
CA HIS A 94 -15.03 -26.56 -4.89
C HIS A 94 -15.33 -27.98 -5.39
N TRP A 95 -14.66 -29.01 -4.87
CA TRP A 95 -15.05 -30.40 -5.14
C TRP A 95 -16.37 -30.74 -4.45
N HIS A 96 -17.38 -31.12 -5.24
CA HIS A 96 -18.67 -31.60 -4.75
C HIS A 96 -19.27 -32.63 -5.72
N VAL A 97 -20.30 -33.36 -5.29
CA VAL A 97 -20.95 -34.33 -6.16
C VAL A 97 -21.94 -33.63 -7.09
N ALA A 98 -21.78 -33.85 -8.40
CA ALA A 98 -22.69 -33.34 -9.41
C ALA A 98 -22.75 -34.28 -10.63
N ALA A 99 -23.85 -34.24 -11.38
CA ALA A 99 -23.92 -34.85 -12.71
C ALA A 99 -23.25 -33.99 -13.80
N PHE A 100 -22.63 -32.87 -13.41
CA PHE A 100 -22.05 -31.89 -14.31
C PHE A 100 -20.76 -32.43 -14.94
N ASN A 101 -20.65 -32.27 -16.26
CA ASN A 101 -19.49 -32.68 -17.06
C ASN A 101 -18.95 -34.11 -16.79
N ASN A 102 -19.80 -35.04 -16.36
CA ASN A 102 -19.36 -36.36 -15.91
C ASN A 102 -18.90 -37.27 -17.09
N PRO A 103 -17.66 -37.83 -17.06
CA PRO A 103 -17.19 -38.81 -18.06
C PRO A 103 -17.80 -40.22 -17.92
N GLY A 104 -18.49 -40.51 -16.81
CA GLY A 104 -19.20 -41.78 -16.60
C GLY A 104 -20.70 -41.66 -16.80
N THR A 105 -21.48 -42.26 -15.89
CA THR A 105 -22.95 -42.26 -15.93
C THR A 105 -23.46 -41.86 -14.56
N GLY A 106 -24.43 -40.96 -14.49
CA GLY A 106 -24.94 -40.48 -13.21
C GLY A 106 -24.07 -39.35 -12.67
N ASN A 107 -23.75 -39.40 -11.38
CA ASN A 107 -22.97 -38.37 -10.71
C ASN A 107 -21.46 -38.63 -10.80
N GLY A 108 -20.67 -37.59 -10.58
CA GLY A 108 -19.23 -37.68 -10.34
C GLY A 108 -18.81 -36.64 -9.31
N ALA A 109 -17.57 -36.73 -8.83
CA ALA A 109 -16.96 -35.63 -8.10
C ALA A 109 -16.56 -34.56 -9.12
N TRP A 110 -17.20 -33.39 -9.05
CA TRP A 110 -16.97 -32.26 -9.93
C TRP A 110 -16.31 -31.11 -9.16
N CYS A 111 -15.28 -30.53 -9.76
CA CYS A 111 -14.59 -29.34 -9.30
C CYS A 111 -15.06 -28.15 -10.16
N GLY A 112 -15.87 -27.28 -9.57
CA GLY A 112 -16.49 -26.17 -10.27
C GLY A 112 -17.52 -25.45 -9.39
N ASP A 113 -18.04 -24.32 -9.86
CA ASP A 113 -19.16 -23.62 -9.21
C ASP A 113 -20.28 -23.39 -10.23
N ALA A 114 -21.44 -23.99 -9.99
CA ALA A 114 -22.62 -23.86 -10.83
C ALA A 114 -23.26 -22.46 -10.79
N ALA A 115 -22.86 -21.62 -9.83
CA ALA A 115 -23.32 -20.24 -9.72
C ALA A 115 -22.58 -19.27 -10.64
N LEU A 116 -21.45 -19.67 -11.24
CA LEU A 116 -20.73 -18.85 -12.21
C LEU A 116 -21.65 -18.58 -13.42
N PRO A 117 -21.88 -17.30 -13.78
CA PRO A 117 -22.77 -16.95 -14.89
C PRO A 117 -22.25 -17.53 -16.20
N ALA A 118 -23.17 -17.83 -17.12
CA ALA A 118 -22.79 -18.20 -18.48
C ALA A 118 -22.07 -17.05 -19.18
N CYS A 119 -20.91 -17.33 -19.76
CA CYS A 119 -20.07 -16.43 -20.52
C CYS A 119 -20.06 -16.82 -22.00
N GLN A 120 -20.37 -15.86 -22.88
CA GLN A 120 -20.43 -16.08 -24.33
C GLN A 120 -21.45 -17.18 -24.75
N ASN A 121 -20.99 -18.39 -25.10
CA ASN A 121 -21.82 -19.49 -25.62
C ASN A 121 -21.76 -20.75 -24.74
N ASP A 122 -21.21 -20.66 -23.53
CA ASP A 122 -21.21 -21.77 -22.57
C ASP A 122 -22.56 -21.90 -21.82
N VAL A 123 -22.62 -22.87 -20.93
CA VAL A 123 -23.69 -23.00 -19.93
C VAL A 123 -23.19 -22.44 -18.61
N ALA A 124 -24.09 -21.92 -17.76
CA ALA A 124 -23.71 -21.50 -16.41
C ALA A 124 -23.04 -22.64 -15.64
N GLY A 125 -22.00 -22.29 -14.88
CA GLY A 125 -21.04 -23.24 -14.33
C GLY A 125 -19.63 -22.98 -14.86
N GLY A 126 -18.61 -23.36 -14.09
CA GLY A 126 -17.23 -23.09 -14.48
C GLY A 126 -16.25 -23.30 -13.33
N TYR A 127 -15.01 -22.86 -13.51
CA TYR A 127 -14.06 -22.65 -12.41
C TYR A 127 -13.58 -21.18 -12.38
N GLY A 128 -12.97 -20.78 -11.26
CA GLY A 128 -12.50 -19.41 -11.04
C GLY A 128 -10.98 -19.27 -10.97
N ASN A 129 -10.52 -18.04 -10.79
CA ASN A 129 -9.09 -17.73 -10.72
C ASN A 129 -8.52 -18.09 -9.33
N ASP A 130 -7.24 -18.43 -9.27
CA ASP A 130 -6.51 -18.74 -8.03
C ASP A 130 -7.11 -19.88 -7.18
N TRP A 131 -7.75 -20.86 -7.83
CA TRP A 131 -8.31 -22.03 -7.14
C TRP A 131 -7.23 -23.06 -6.87
N GLN A 132 -7.24 -23.60 -5.65
CA GLN A 132 -6.40 -24.75 -5.29
C GLN A 132 -7.24 -25.79 -4.53
N ASP A 133 -7.83 -26.70 -5.28
CA ASP A 133 -8.90 -27.59 -4.81
C ASP A 133 -8.46 -29.05 -4.76
N ILE A 134 -8.65 -29.68 -3.59
CA ILE A 134 -8.11 -31.00 -3.29
C ILE A 134 -9.23 -32.01 -3.02
N LEU A 135 -9.29 -33.06 -3.82
CA LEU A 135 -10.09 -34.27 -3.56
C LEU A 135 -9.15 -35.39 -3.10
N GLU A 136 -9.13 -35.72 -1.81
CA GLU A 136 -8.16 -36.63 -1.21
C GLU A 136 -8.77 -37.97 -0.80
N PHE A 137 -8.06 -39.05 -1.11
CA PHE A 137 -8.24 -40.37 -0.52
C PHE A 137 -7.19 -40.61 0.56
N ARG A 138 -7.62 -40.96 1.78
CA ARG A 138 -6.71 -41.24 2.91
C ARG A 138 -7.01 -42.56 3.60
N LYS A 139 -5.96 -43.36 3.88
CA LYS A 139 -6.06 -44.60 4.67
C LYS A 139 -4.85 -44.86 5.55
N SER A 140 -5.09 -45.35 6.76
CA SER A 140 -4.04 -45.90 7.62
C SER A 140 -3.59 -47.28 7.12
N VAL A 141 -2.28 -47.50 7.07
CA VAL A 141 -1.66 -48.77 6.65
C VAL A 141 -0.61 -49.23 7.66
N PRO A 142 -0.42 -50.54 7.87
CA PRO A 142 0.48 -51.05 8.91
C PRO A 142 1.97 -50.91 8.57
N GLY A 143 2.36 -50.78 7.29
CA GLY A 143 3.76 -50.65 6.86
C GLY A 143 3.91 -49.98 5.50
N ASP A 144 4.96 -50.35 4.76
CA ASP A 144 5.16 -49.93 3.37
C ASP A 144 3.94 -50.33 2.53
N ALA A 145 3.54 -49.44 1.61
CA ALA A 145 2.30 -49.60 0.86
C ALA A 145 2.44 -49.20 -0.61
N THR A 146 1.83 -49.98 -1.50
CA THR A 146 1.62 -49.62 -2.91
C THR A 146 0.16 -49.25 -3.13
N VAL A 147 -0.10 -48.11 -3.75
CA VAL A 147 -1.43 -47.56 -3.99
C VAL A 147 -1.65 -47.40 -5.48
N ARG A 148 -2.58 -48.15 -6.06
CA ARG A 148 -2.96 -48.02 -7.47
C ARG A 148 -4.30 -47.32 -7.57
N VAL A 149 -4.36 -46.19 -8.27
CA VAL A 149 -5.57 -45.39 -8.50
C VAL A 149 -6.02 -45.59 -9.94
N ARG A 150 -7.28 -45.93 -10.13
CA ARG A 150 -7.95 -45.95 -11.43
C ARG A 150 -9.20 -45.09 -11.39
N ALA A 151 -9.47 -44.36 -12.46
CA ALA A 151 -10.63 -43.49 -12.56
C ALA A 151 -10.95 -43.16 -14.02
N LYS A 152 -12.12 -42.58 -14.26
CA LYS A 152 -12.36 -41.72 -15.42
C LYS A 152 -12.25 -40.27 -14.98
N LEU A 153 -11.51 -39.48 -15.74
CA LEU A 153 -11.36 -38.06 -15.53
C LEU A 153 -11.76 -37.34 -16.81
N ARG A 154 -12.63 -36.34 -16.69
CA ARG A 154 -12.78 -35.27 -17.67
C ARG A 154 -12.20 -34.00 -17.08
N PHE A 155 -11.48 -33.23 -17.87
CA PHE A 155 -10.94 -31.93 -17.48
C PHE A 155 -11.20 -30.91 -18.60
N ASP A 156 -11.39 -29.66 -18.21
CA ASP A 156 -11.64 -28.52 -19.09
C ASP A 156 -11.05 -27.26 -18.45
N THR A 157 -9.76 -27.00 -18.71
CA THR A 157 -8.94 -25.95 -18.07
C THR A 157 -8.19 -25.10 -19.10
N GLU A 158 -7.60 -23.97 -18.70
CA GLU A 158 -6.71 -23.19 -19.56
C GLU A 158 -5.44 -24.01 -19.91
N PRO A 159 -5.15 -24.24 -21.21
CA PRO A 159 -3.97 -25.01 -21.61
C PRO A 159 -2.66 -24.31 -21.25
N GLY A 160 -1.79 -25.02 -20.52
CA GLY A 160 -0.43 -24.59 -20.18
C GLY A 160 -0.30 -23.73 -18.92
N TYR A 161 -1.41 -23.38 -18.28
CA TYR A 161 -1.45 -22.53 -17.08
C TYR A 161 -2.22 -23.20 -15.93
N ASP A 162 -3.37 -23.79 -16.23
CA ASP A 162 -4.25 -24.43 -15.24
C ASP A 162 -4.18 -25.96 -15.34
N PHE A 163 -4.03 -26.62 -14.20
CA PHE A 163 -3.72 -28.05 -14.16
C PHE A 163 -4.60 -28.83 -13.20
N VAL A 164 -5.09 -29.96 -13.68
CA VAL A 164 -5.58 -31.05 -12.84
C VAL A 164 -4.44 -32.05 -12.70
N THR A 165 -4.13 -32.45 -11.48
CA THR A 165 -3.03 -33.37 -11.20
C THR A 165 -3.48 -34.50 -10.26
N LEU A 166 -2.94 -35.71 -10.49
CA LEU A 166 -3.03 -36.81 -9.53
C LEU A 166 -1.70 -36.91 -8.80
N GLN A 167 -1.72 -36.62 -7.51
CA GLN A 167 -0.51 -36.53 -6.68
C GLN A 167 -0.64 -37.39 -5.41
N ARG A 168 0.48 -37.50 -4.69
CA ARG A 168 0.53 -38.10 -3.36
C ARG A 168 1.08 -37.13 -2.33
N ARG A 169 0.65 -37.29 -1.09
CA ARG A 169 1.12 -36.51 0.06
C ARG A 169 2.00 -37.40 0.93
N THR A 170 3.16 -36.89 1.35
CA THR A 170 4.06 -37.61 2.24
C THR A 170 4.44 -36.76 3.45
N ALA A 171 4.97 -37.38 4.51
CA ALA A 171 5.44 -36.65 5.69
C ALA A 171 6.52 -35.59 5.39
N ALA A 172 7.27 -35.75 4.29
CA ALA A 172 8.29 -34.80 3.85
C ALA A 172 7.76 -33.76 2.84
N ALA A 173 6.58 -34.00 2.26
CA ALA A 173 5.92 -33.13 1.29
C ALA A 173 4.41 -33.06 1.62
N PRO A 174 4.03 -32.30 2.67
CA PRO A 174 2.65 -32.21 3.12
C PRO A 174 1.74 -31.45 2.14
N GLN A 175 2.31 -30.68 1.21
CA GLN A 175 1.57 -29.97 0.16
C GLN A 175 1.50 -30.72 -1.18
N PHE A 176 1.70 -32.04 -1.13
CA PHE A 176 1.85 -32.91 -2.30
C PHE A 176 3.19 -32.71 -3.06
N GLU A 177 3.73 -33.79 -3.63
CA GLU A 177 5.07 -33.78 -4.26
C GLU A 177 5.02 -33.11 -5.67
N PRO A 178 5.91 -32.15 -5.99
CA PRO A 178 6.08 -31.64 -7.36
C PRO A 178 6.44 -32.78 -8.33
N VAL A 179 6.00 -32.67 -9.60
CA VAL A 179 6.11 -33.70 -10.65
C VAL A 179 7.55 -33.91 -11.19
N ALA A 180 8.58 -33.71 -10.36
CA ALA A 180 9.96 -34.06 -10.68
C ALA A 180 10.30 -35.45 -10.12
N GLY A 181 10.38 -36.46 -11.00
CA GLY A 181 10.81 -37.81 -10.63
C GLY A 181 9.85 -38.95 -10.97
N GLY A 182 8.76 -38.67 -11.69
CA GLY A 182 7.85 -39.70 -12.20
C GLY A 182 6.94 -40.29 -11.14
N GLN A 183 6.39 -39.45 -10.24
CA GLN A 183 5.27 -39.80 -9.36
C GLN A 183 4.13 -38.80 -9.59
N GLY A 184 3.07 -39.24 -10.25
CA GLY A 184 1.86 -38.46 -10.56
C GLY A 184 1.55 -38.34 -12.05
N LEU A 185 0.36 -37.80 -12.35
CA LEU A 185 -0.10 -37.42 -13.70
C LEU A 185 -0.62 -35.99 -13.66
N SER A 186 -0.52 -35.26 -14.77
CA SER A 186 -0.98 -33.88 -14.92
C SER A 186 -1.70 -33.74 -16.25
N TRP A 187 -2.76 -32.95 -16.26
CA TRP A 187 -3.66 -32.73 -17.39
C TRP A 187 -4.08 -31.25 -17.44
N ASP A 188 -4.11 -30.69 -18.64
CA ASP A 188 -4.50 -29.32 -18.94
C ASP A 188 -5.25 -29.24 -20.28
N GLY A 189 -6.01 -28.17 -20.51
CA GLY A 189 -6.86 -28.02 -21.68
C GLY A 189 -8.17 -28.80 -21.54
N GLN A 190 -8.72 -29.30 -22.65
CA GLN A 190 -9.98 -30.03 -22.65
C GLN A 190 -9.79 -31.49 -23.08
N GLY A 191 -10.25 -32.45 -22.27
CA GLY A 191 -10.13 -33.85 -22.62
C GLY A 191 -10.73 -34.86 -21.64
N ASP A 192 -10.78 -36.11 -22.11
CA ASP A 192 -11.17 -37.29 -21.35
C ASP A 192 -9.98 -38.24 -21.21
N VAL A 193 -9.68 -38.69 -19.99
CA VAL A 193 -8.60 -39.63 -19.69
C VAL A 193 -9.08 -40.75 -18.77
N THR A 194 -8.63 -41.97 -19.07
CA THR A 194 -8.67 -43.07 -18.10
C THR A 194 -7.41 -43.00 -17.25
N VAL A 195 -7.58 -42.71 -15.97
CA VAL A 195 -6.52 -42.68 -14.98
C VAL A 195 -6.19 -44.12 -14.59
N ASP A 196 -4.90 -44.48 -14.62
CA ASP A 196 -4.37 -45.74 -14.07
C ASP A 196 -2.91 -45.52 -13.65
N TYR A 197 -2.71 -45.25 -12.36
CA TYR A 197 -1.41 -44.86 -11.85
C TYR A 197 -1.09 -45.53 -10.52
N THR A 198 0.19 -45.70 -10.20
CA THR A 198 0.64 -46.38 -8.98
C THR A 198 1.67 -45.56 -8.20
N PHE A 199 1.41 -45.37 -6.91
CA PHE A 199 2.30 -44.73 -5.94
C PHE A 199 2.89 -45.76 -4.96
N ASN A 200 4.09 -45.51 -4.45
CA ASN A 200 4.75 -46.38 -3.47
C ASN A 200 5.21 -45.62 -2.24
N TYR A 201 4.76 -46.02 -1.06
CA TYR A 201 5.09 -45.40 0.22
C TYR A 201 6.01 -46.29 1.05
N THR A 202 7.07 -45.69 1.58
CA THR A 202 7.84 -46.27 2.69
C THR A 202 7.24 -45.86 4.03
N ALA A 203 7.56 -46.59 5.10
CA ALA A 203 7.04 -46.33 6.43
C ALA A 203 7.26 -44.89 6.93
N VAL A 204 8.37 -44.25 6.57
CA VAL A 204 8.74 -42.87 6.95
C VAL A 204 7.96 -41.82 6.15
N GLN A 205 7.51 -42.15 4.94
CA GLN A 205 6.77 -41.22 4.08
C GLN A 205 5.30 -41.08 4.47
N ARG A 206 4.79 -41.91 5.39
CA ARG A 206 3.39 -41.88 5.81
C ARG A 206 3.08 -40.69 6.71
N LEU A 207 1.95 -40.04 6.48
CA LEU A 207 1.46 -38.92 7.29
C LEU A 207 1.18 -39.39 8.71
N GLY A 208 1.65 -38.61 9.70
CA GLY A 208 1.55 -39.00 11.12
C GLY A 208 2.22 -40.35 11.46
N GLY A 209 3.04 -40.89 10.56
CA GLY A 209 3.64 -42.22 10.68
C GLY A 209 2.72 -43.40 10.34
N THR A 210 1.45 -43.17 9.96
CA THR A 210 0.45 -44.25 9.74
C THR A 210 -0.25 -44.18 8.38
N ASP A 211 -0.49 -42.99 7.85
CA ASP A 211 -1.45 -42.79 6.78
C ASP A 211 -0.80 -42.58 5.41
N ILE A 212 -1.43 -43.12 4.37
CA ILE A 212 -1.18 -42.80 2.96
C ILE A 212 -2.25 -41.85 2.46
N ALA A 213 -1.91 -40.94 1.54
CA ALA A 213 -2.85 -39.99 0.97
C ALA A 213 -2.53 -39.68 -0.50
N VAL A 214 -3.49 -39.94 -1.38
CA VAL A 214 -3.43 -39.58 -2.82
C VAL A 214 -4.58 -38.65 -3.13
N ALA A 215 -4.38 -37.68 -4.02
CA ALA A 215 -5.40 -36.69 -4.32
C ALA A 215 -5.42 -36.30 -5.79
N PHE A 216 -6.62 -35.97 -6.26
CA PHE A 216 -6.78 -35.08 -7.41
C PHE A 216 -6.69 -33.64 -6.89
N VAL A 217 -5.77 -32.87 -7.46
CA VAL A 217 -5.54 -31.47 -7.12
C VAL A 217 -5.80 -30.64 -8.37
N PHE A 218 -6.70 -29.69 -8.29
CA PHE A 218 -6.88 -28.65 -9.30
C PHE A 218 -6.18 -27.38 -8.84
N ASP A 219 -5.47 -26.73 -9.76
CA ASP A 219 -4.70 -25.51 -9.55
C ASP A 219 -4.96 -24.58 -10.75
N SER A 220 -5.47 -23.37 -10.50
CA SER A 220 -5.60 -22.32 -11.52
C SER A 220 -4.76 -21.08 -11.21
N ASP A 221 -4.34 -20.38 -12.26
CA ASP A 221 -3.65 -19.11 -12.14
C ASP A 221 -4.63 -17.92 -11.94
N GLY A 222 -4.10 -16.70 -11.91
CA GLY A 222 -4.86 -15.50 -11.55
C GLY A 222 -5.78 -14.95 -12.66
N ALA A 223 -5.92 -15.58 -13.82
CA ALA A 223 -6.74 -15.07 -14.91
C ALA A 223 -7.28 -16.17 -15.85
N TRP A 224 -8.07 -15.77 -16.86
CA TRP A 224 -8.51 -16.66 -17.95
C TRP A 224 -9.32 -17.87 -17.48
N SER A 225 -10.38 -17.60 -16.71
CA SER A 225 -11.38 -18.58 -16.28
C SER A 225 -12.81 -18.13 -16.58
N ASP A 226 -13.80 -18.89 -16.09
CA ASP A 226 -15.22 -18.56 -16.17
C ASP A 226 -15.58 -17.37 -15.27
N GLU A 227 -14.83 -17.12 -14.19
CA GLU A 227 -15.06 -15.99 -13.27
C GLU A 227 -14.92 -14.63 -13.98
N GLY A 228 -13.95 -14.51 -14.88
CA GLY A 228 -13.70 -13.31 -15.69
C GLY A 228 -14.41 -13.28 -17.04
N CYS A 229 -15.15 -14.34 -17.41
CA CYS A 229 -15.66 -14.55 -18.77
C CYS A 229 -14.59 -14.54 -19.87
N GLU A 230 -13.36 -14.93 -19.54
CA GLU A 230 -12.20 -14.86 -20.42
C GLU A 230 -11.90 -16.20 -21.08
N TRP A 231 -12.21 -17.31 -20.40
CA TRP A 231 -12.06 -18.67 -20.92
C TRP A 231 -13.25 -19.56 -20.50
N PRO A 232 -14.28 -19.69 -21.37
CA PRO A 232 -15.46 -20.51 -21.08
C PRO A 232 -15.15 -22.01 -20.97
N THR A 233 -15.52 -22.64 -19.84
CA THR A 233 -15.33 -24.06 -19.56
C THR A 233 -16.58 -24.73 -18.97
N ALA A 234 -16.53 -26.03 -18.72
CA ALA A 234 -17.56 -26.77 -18.00
C ALA A 234 -17.14 -27.14 -16.56
N GLY A 235 -16.33 -26.28 -15.95
CA GLY A 235 -15.65 -26.52 -14.68
C GLY A 235 -14.38 -27.33 -14.85
N ALA A 236 -13.47 -27.18 -13.89
CA ALA A 236 -12.10 -27.65 -13.99
C ALA A 236 -11.97 -29.15 -14.27
N ALA A 237 -12.72 -29.98 -13.54
CA ALA A 237 -12.65 -31.43 -13.67
C ALA A 237 -13.87 -32.16 -13.13
N THR A 238 -14.17 -33.32 -13.72
CA THR A 238 -15.05 -34.33 -13.12
C THR A 238 -14.36 -35.68 -13.07
N VAL A 239 -14.32 -36.30 -11.89
CA VAL A 239 -13.77 -37.64 -11.65
C VAL A 239 -14.89 -38.60 -11.29
N ASP A 240 -14.87 -39.79 -11.90
CA ASP A 240 -15.89 -40.82 -11.68
C ASP A 240 -15.31 -42.24 -11.83
N ASN A 241 -16.03 -43.26 -11.36
CA ASN A 241 -15.67 -44.68 -11.38
C ASN A 241 -14.29 -44.92 -10.76
N LEU A 242 -14.05 -44.34 -9.59
CA LEU A 242 -12.81 -44.44 -8.84
C LEU A 242 -12.64 -45.85 -8.30
N VAL A 243 -11.43 -46.39 -8.46
CA VAL A 243 -11.01 -47.65 -7.85
C VAL A 243 -9.59 -47.50 -7.33
N VAL A 244 -9.44 -47.51 -6.01
CA VAL A 244 -8.14 -47.45 -5.32
C VAL A 244 -7.81 -48.82 -4.74
N THR A 245 -6.70 -49.42 -5.19
CA THR A 245 -6.17 -50.66 -4.61
C THR A 245 -4.95 -50.35 -3.75
N VAL A 246 -5.05 -50.60 -2.45
CA VAL A 246 -3.96 -50.43 -1.47
C VAL A 246 -3.38 -51.80 -1.13
N THR A 247 -2.07 -51.96 -1.29
CA THR A 247 -1.34 -53.19 -0.95
C THR A 247 -0.29 -52.90 0.11
N SER A 248 -0.54 -53.33 1.34
CA SER A 248 0.40 -53.29 2.47
C SER A 248 0.38 -54.67 3.15
N GLY A 249 0.84 -55.69 2.42
CA GLY A 249 0.58 -57.10 2.71
C GLY A 249 -0.46 -57.67 1.75
N ALA A 250 -1.70 -57.89 2.23
CA ALA A 250 -2.83 -58.22 1.36
C ALA A 250 -3.38 -56.96 0.66
N ALA A 251 -3.91 -57.12 -0.55
CA ALA A 251 -4.50 -56.02 -1.31
C ALA A 251 -5.97 -55.77 -0.89
N THR A 252 -6.30 -54.53 -0.59
CA THR A 252 -7.66 -54.05 -0.32
C THR A 252 -8.08 -53.10 -1.44
N THR A 253 -9.33 -53.18 -1.89
CA THR A 253 -9.85 -52.31 -2.95
C THR A 253 -11.01 -51.48 -2.42
N PHE A 254 -10.99 -50.20 -2.76
CA PHE A 254 -12.01 -49.20 -2.48
C PHE A 254 -12.55 -48.69 -3.79
N SER A 255 -13.86 -48.58 -3.92
CA SER A 255 -14.52 -48.12 -5.14
C SER A 255 -15.51 -47.02 -4.81
N GLU A 256 -15.60 -46.02 -5.70
CA GLU A 256 -16.50 -44.88 -5.56
C GLU A 256 -17.06 -44.49 -6.94
N ASP A 257 -18.37 -44.31 -7.02
CA ASP A 257 -19.11 -43.89 -8.22
C ASP A 257 -20.03 -42.67 -7.98
N PHE A 258 -20.07 -42.14 -6.76
CA PHE A 258 -20.74 -40.90 -6.36
C PHE A 258 -22.26 -40.84 -6.63
N ASP A 259 -22.87 -41.94 -7.06
CA ASP A 259 -24.29 -42.02 -7.43
C ASP A 259 -25.23 -41.92 -6.21
N ASP A 260 -24.71 -42.07 -5.00
CA ASP A 260 -25.42 -41.81 -3.76
C ASP A 260 -25.49 -40.32 -3.37
N GLY A 261 -24.84 -39.45 -4.14
CA GLY A 261 -24.87 -38.00 -3.97
C GLY A 261 -23.91 -37.46 -2.91
N VAL A 262 -22.98 -38.26 -2.40
CA VAL A 262 -21.98 -37.82 -1.42
C VAL A 262 -20.55 -38.12 -1.88
N ILE A 263 -19.58 -37.29 -1.49
CA ILE A 263 -18.15 -37.50 -1.84
C ILE A 263 -17.56 -38.72 -1.10
N GLY A 264 -18.07 -39.04 0.08
CA GLY A 264 -17.49 -40.04 0.99
C GLY A 264 -18.03 -41.46 0.78
N PRO A 265 -17.46 -42.46 1.47
CA PRO A 265 -16.80 -42.32 2.77
C PRO A 265 -15.27 -42.27 2.74
N ASP A 266 -14.63 -42.65 1.63
CA ASP A 266 -13.17 -42.82 1.56
C ASP A 266 -12.45 -41.61 0.95
N TRP A 267 -13.18 -40.81 0.16
CA TRP A 267 -12.72 -39.56 -0.41
C TRP A 267 -13.30 -38.37 0.37
N GLN A 268 -12.57 -37.26 0.37
CA GLN A 268 -12.97 -36.01 1.01
C GLN A 268 -12.48 -34.83 0.19
N ALA A 269 -13.33 -33.80 0.04
CA ALA A 269 -12.86 -32.48 -0.34
C ALA A 269 -12.12 -31.90 0.87
N VAL A 270 -10.79 -31.78 0.77
CA VAL A 270 -9.94 -31.33 1.87
C VAL A 270 -9.64 -29.85 1.69
N PRO A 271 -9.93 -28.98 2.67
CA PRO A 271 -9.53 -27.58 2.59
C PRO A 271 -8.03 -27.47 2.38
N ASN A 272 -7.59 -26.47 1.61
CA ASN A 272 -6.18 -26.20 1.49
C ASN A 272 -5.61 -25.92 2.90
N LEU A 273 -4.39 -26.43 3.16
CA LEU A 273 -3.68 -26.04 4.37
C LEU A 273 -3.17 -24.63 4.07
N GLY A 274 -3.87 -23.61 4.54
CA GLY A 274 -3.36 -22.24 4.49
C GLY A 274 -2.29 -22.00 5.55
N VAL A 275 -1.63 -20.86 5.44
CA VAL A 275 -0.71 -20.28 6.44
C VAL A 275 -1.39 -20.22 7.81
N GLY A 276 -2.70 -20.01 7.86
CA GLY A 276 -3.50 -20.04 9.08
C GLY A 276 -4.31 -18.76 9.26
N ASP A 277 -5.43 -18.88 9.99
CA ASP A 277 -6.27 -17.75 10.39
C ASP A 277 -5.96 -17.30 11.82
N TYR A 278 -5.22 -16.20 11.92
CA TYR A 278 -4.76 -15.59 13.16
C TYR A 278 -5.63 -14.43 13.64
N ALA A 279 -6.72 -14.11 12.94
CA ALA A 279 -7.57 -12.99 13.30
C ALA A 279 -8.34 -13.25 14.61
N ARG A 280 -8.05 -12.47 15.66
CA ARG A 280 -8.67 -12.60 16.97
C ARG A 280 -8.88 -11.24 17.62
N VAL A 281 -9.75 -11.18 18.63
CA VAL A 281 -9.90 -9.98 19.47
C VAL A 281 -8.92 -10.04 20.64
N TRP A 282 -8.20 -8.95 20.82
CA TRP A 282 -7.19 -8.72 21.83
C TRP A 282 -7.52 -7.47 22.63
N ARG A 283 -6.91 -7.35 23.81
CA ARG A 283 -6.99 -6.16 24.66
C ARG A 283 -5.62 -5.89 25.23
N ASP A 284 -5.42 -4.69 25.75
CA ASP A 284 -4.16 -4.30 26.39
C ASP A 284 -2.95 -4.54 25.46
N LEU A 285 -3.15 -4.44 24.15
CA LEU A 285 -2.10 -4.60 23.15
C LEU A 285 -1.04 -3.53 23.38
N CYS A 286 0.23 -3.94 23.32
CA CYS A 286 1.31 -3.01 23.58
C CYS A 286 1.44 -1.97 22.47
N ASP A 287 1.63 -0.74 22.92
CA ASP A 287 2.03 0.42 22.15
C ASP A 287 3.41 0.88 22.63
N PHE A 288 4.27 1.28 21.70
CA PHE A 288 5.55 1.93 22.00
C PHE A 288 5.37 3.29 22.70
N ASP A 289 4.25 3.98 22.51
CA ASP A 289 3.88 5.18 23.27
C ASP A 289 2.80 4.86 24.34
N PRO A 290 3.17 4.75 25.63
CA PRO A 290 2.21 4.52 26.70
C PRO A 290 1.16 5.63 26.86
N CYS A 291 1.40 6.82 26.29
CA CYS A 291 0.45 7.94 26.30
C CYS A 291 -0.55 7.89 25.12
N GLY A 292 -0.23 7.12 24.07
CA GLY A 292 -1.08 6.83 22.91
C GLY A 292 -1.80 5.48 22.99
N ALA A 293 -1.44 4.65 23.98
CA ALA A 293 -1.93 3.29 24.12
C ALA A 293 -3.46 3.20 24.15
N ASN A 294 -4.00 2.36 23.26
CA ASN A 294 -5.39 1.97 23.25
C ASN A 294 -5.56 0.65 24.03
N THR A 295 -6.29 0.69 25.14
CA THR A 295 -6.57 -0.49 25.97
C THR A 295 -7.92 -1.13 25.67
N SER A 296 -8.64 -0.63 24.65
CA SER A 296 -9.91 -1.21 24.21
C SER A 296 -9.72 -2.62 23.62
N ASN A 297 -10.84 -3.27 23.34
CA ASN A 297 -10.81 -4.46 22.51
C ASN A 297 -10.48 -4.08 21.07
N GLN A 298 -9.55 -4.80 20.47
CA GLN A 298 -9.04 -4.55 19.12
C GLN A 298 -8.89 -5.86 18.39
N VAL A 299 -9.12 -5.86 17.08
CA VAL A 299 -8.83 -7.04 16.26
C VAL A 299 -7.39 -7.00 15.77
N ALA A 300 -6.68 -8.10 15.90
CA ALA A 300 -5.29 -8.26 15.45
C ALA A 300 -5.04 -9.68 14.95
N PHE A 301 -3.93 -9.87 14.23
CA PHE A 301 -3.58 -11.10 13.51
C PHE A 301 -2.36 -11.77 14.13
N ILE A 302 -2.40 -11.93 15.45
CA ILE A 302 -1.24 -12.29 16.27
C ILE A 302 -1.14 -13.80 16.42
N ASP A 303 0.09 -14.30 16.27
CA ASP A 303 0.48 -15.65 16.64
C ASP A 303 1.20 -15.67 18.01
N LEU A 304 0.86 -16.66 18.85
CA LEU A 304 1.41 -16.87 20.19
C LEU A 304 2.46 -17.99 20.26
N TYR A 305 2.96 -18.48 19.13
CA TYR A 305 3.91 -19.60 19.12
C TYR A 305 5.16 -19.34 20.00
N PRO A 306 5.56 -20.32 20.85
CA PRO A 306 6.65 -20.17 21.83
C PRO A 306 8.07 -20.09 21.22
N ASP A 307 8.22 -20.31 19.92
CA ASP A 307 9.53 -20.39 19.23
C ASP A 307 9.92 -19.10 18.49
N LEU A 308 9.08 -18.07 18.54
CA LEU A 308 9.37 -16.77 17.95
C LEU A 308 10.43 -16.02 18.80
N TRP A 309 11.55 -15.66 18.17
CA TRP A 309 12.84 -15.28 18.78
C TRP A 309 12.89 -13.97 19.58
N MET A 310 11.76 -13.44 20.06
CA MET A 310 11.78 -12.33 21.01
C MET A 310 12.23 -12.83 22.39
N VAL A 311 13.54 -12.77 22.64
CA VAL A 311 14.12 -12.87 23.98
C VAL A 311 14.48 -11.46 24.44
N PRO A 312 13.89 -10.96 25.55
CA PRO A 312 12.94 -11.64 26.42
C PRO A 312 11.51 -11.68 25.85
N PRO A 313 10.69 -12.67 26.25
CA PRO A 313 9.29 -12.69 25.89
C PRO A 313 8.66 -11.38 26.35
N PRO A 314 7.91 -10.70 25.48
CA PRO A 314 7.36 -9.42 25.83
C PRO A 314 6.30 -9.59 26.94
N PRO A 315 5.97 -8.52 27.69
CA PRO A 315 4.91 -8.58 28.69
C PRO A 315 3.65 -9.18 28.08
N SER A 316 2.94 -10.00 28.86
CA SER A 316 1.68 -10.65 28.46
C SER A 316 0.79 -9.70 27.64
N GLY A 317 0.59 -10.00 26.35
CA GLY A 317 -0.18 -9.15 25.42
C GLY A 317 0.54 -8.73 24.13
N CYS A 318 1.83 -9.03 23.98
CA CYS A 318 2.63 -8.65 22.80
C CYS A 318 3.06 -9.85 21.94
N GLY A 319 2.12 -10.61 21.36
CA GLY A 319 2.51 -11.58 20.32
C GLY A 319 2.88 -10.85 19.01
N MET A 320 3.49 -11.55 18.06
CA MET A 320 3.82 -10.97 16.74
C MET A 320 2.80 -11.42 15.71
N VAL A 321 2.57 -10.61 14.67
CA VAL A 321 1.92 -11.11 13.45
C VAL A 321 2.83 -12.16 12.83
N ASN A 322 2.25 -13.30 12.42
CA ASN A 322 3.06 -14.39 11.87
C ASN A 322 3.72 -13.95 10.55
N ASN A 323 5.05 -13.94 10.54
CA ASN A 323 5.90 -13.58 9.40
C ASN A 323 6.81 -14.74 8.96
N THR A 324 6.44 -15.97 9.30
CA THR A 324 7.24 -17.17 9.02
C THR A 324 6.43 -18.23 8.27
N GLY A 325 5.39 -17.81 7.55
CA GLY A 325 4.45 -18.65 6.80
C GLY A 325 3.63 -19.63 7.63
N GLY A 326 3.48 -19.34 8.93
CA GLY A 326 2.51 -20.00 9.81
C GLY A 326 2.57 -21.52 9.80
N ALA A 327 1.42 -22.15 9.57
CA ALA A 327 1.27 -23.60 9.52
C ALA A 327 2.01 -24.26 8.34
N LEU A 328 2.39 -23.50 7.32
CA LEU A 328 3.08 -24.00 6.12
C LEU A 328 4.61 -23.82 6.19
N GLY A 329 5.09 -22.88 7.01
CA GLY A 329 6.50 -22.62 7.24
C GLY A 329 7.11 -21.66 6.22
N GLU A 330 8.44 -21.65 6.14
CA GLU A 330 9.22 -20.69 5.34
C GLU A 330 8.85 -20.74 3.84
N GLY A 331 8.72 -19.56 3.21
CA GLY A 331 8.34 -19.40 1.80
C GLY A 331 6.83 -19.25 1.53
N TYR A 332 6.00 -19.21 2.57
CA TYR A 332 4.57 -18.90 2.48
C TYR A 332 4.28 -17.58 3.19
N HIS A 333 3.31 -16.83 2.69
CA HIS A 333 3.07 -15.46 3.12
C HIS A 333 1.65 -15.29 3.67
N LEU A 334 1.53 -14.61 4.81
CA LEU A 334 0.26 -14.43 5.49
C LEU A 334 -0.71 -13.55 4.68
N GLU A 335 -1.96 -14.00 4.56
CA GLU A 335 -3.06 -13.14 4.12
C GLU A 335 -4.35 -13.46 4.89
N ASN A 336 -4.73 -12.57 5.81
CA ASN A 336 -5.89 -12.74 6.68
C ASN A 336 -6.79 -11.50 6.66
N TYR A 337 -8.10 -11.71 6.69
CA TYR A 337 -9.10 -10.65 6.76
C TYR A 337 -10.13 -10.91 7.85
N VAL A 338 -10.67 -9.84 8.40
CA VAL A 338 -11.93 -9.84 9.13
C VAL A 338 -13.01 -9.13 8.33
N ARG A 339 -14.18 -9.74 8.25
CA ARG A 339 -15.32 -9.35 7.43
C ARG A 339 -16.45 -8.90 8.35
N SER A 340 -17.02 -7.73 8.09
CA SER A 340 -18.19 -7.24 8.82
C SER A 340 -19.42 -8.09 8.51
N PRO A 341 -20.51 -8.01 9.28
CA PRO A 341 -21.83 -8.41 8.79
C PRO A 341 -22.21 -7.65 7.51
N ALA A 342 -23.11 -8.23 6.71
CA ALA A 342 -23.76 -7.50 5.62
C ALA A 342 -24.70 -6.42 6.18
N MET A 343 -24.52 -5.19 5.70
CA MET A 343 -25.27 -4.01 6.13
C MET A 343 -26.24 -3.57 5.04
N THR A 344 -27.52 -3.45 5.39
CA THR A 344 -28.53 -2.91 4.48
C THR A 344 -28.35 -1.41 4.31
N LEU A 345 -28.28 -0.95 3.06
CA LEU A 345 -28.28 0.47 2.72
C LEU A 345 -29.71 1.05 2.86
N PRO A 346 -29.86 2.30 3.33
CA PRO A 346 -31.17 2.87 3.69
C PRO A 346 -32.10 3.15 2.49
N GLY A 347 -31.66 2.92 1.25
CA GLY A 347 -32.39 3.29 0.03
C GLY A 347 -32.56 4.80 -0.13
N GLY A 348 -33.28 5.24 -1.17
CA GLY A 348 -33.27 6.66 -1.57
C GLY A 348 -31.92 7.07 -2.15
N ASP A 349 -31.69 8.34 -2.46
CA ASP A 349 -30.49 8.89 -3.15
C ASP A 349 -29.16 8.75 -2.38
N VAL A 350 -29.00 7.71 -1.58
CA VAL A 350 -27.85 7.42 -0.72
C VAL A 350 -26.82 6.65 -1.51
N ASP A 351 -26.17 7.37 -2.41
CA ASP A 351 -25.14 6.81 -3.26
C ASP A 351 -23.76 6.90 -2.60
N GLY A 352 -23.63 7.69 -1.51
CA GLY A 352 -22.38 7.98 -0.78
C GLY A 352 -22.13 7.08 0.41
N LEU A 353 -20.88 6.61 0.52
CA LEU A 353 -20.42 5.80 1.63
C LEU A 353 -19.04 6.24 2.10
N THR A 354 -18.84 6.31 3.42
CA THR A 354 -17.54 6.48 4.06
C THR A 354 -17.28 5.30 4.99
N LEU A 355 -16.13 4.66 4.82
CA LEU A 355 -15.53 3.69 5.74
C LEU A 355 -14.44 4.41 6.54
N ALA A 356 -14.51 4.33 7.87
CA ALA A 356 -13.47 4.87 8.74
C ALA A 356 -13.16 3.91 9.88
N PHE A 357 -11.90 3.80 10.28
CA PHE A 357 -11.45 2.90 11.34
C PHE A 357 -10.17 3.44 11.97
N ASP A 358 -9.88 3.06 13.20
CA ASP A 358 -8.58 3.26 13.82
C ASP A 358 -7.69 2.07 13.48
N VAL A 359 -6.43 2.34 13.15
CA VAL A 359 -5.43 1.32 12.88
C VAL A 359 -4.13 1.67 13.58
N TYR A 360 -3.57 0.72 14.34
CA TYR A 360 -2.17 0.80 14.77
C TYR A 360 -1.30 0.23 13.67
N VAL A 361 -0.30 0.99 13.22
CA VAL A 361 0.63 0.57 12.16
C VAL A 361 2.03 0.47 12.75
N HIS A 362 2.78 -0.55 12.34
CA HIS A 362 4.18 -0.72 12.74
C HIS A 362 4.91 -1.56 11.69
N GLU A 363 5.06 -0.99 10.50
CA GLU A 363 5.83 -1.53 9.38
C GLU A 363 6.65 -0.40 8.77
N LEU A 364 7.97 -0.47 8.91
CA LEU A 364 8.94 0.58 8.59
C LEU A 364 9.58 0.42 7.21
N LEU A 365 9.37 -0.70 6.52
CA LEU A 365 9.97 -1.04 5.22
C LEU A 365 11.51 -0.97 5.22
N ILE A 366 12.14 -1.56 6.23
CA ILE A 366 13.59 -1.69 6.32
C ILE A 366 14.03 -2.91 5.48
N ALA A 367 14.81 -2.65 4.43
CA ALA A 367 15.28 -3.71 3.53
C ALA A 367 16.05 -4.82 4.27
N ASN A 368 15.58 -6.06 4.10
CA ASN A 368 16.03 -7.31 4.71
C ASN A 368 15.85 -7.42 6.23
N ASP A 369 15.09 -6.53 6.85
CA ASP A 369 14.78 -6.58 8.29
C ASP A 369 13.27 -6.60 8.53
N SER A 370 12.52 -5.75 7.82
CA SER A 370 11.06 -5.68 7.87
C SER A 370 10.39 -6.94 7.34
N PRO A 371 9.34 -7.44 8.02
CA PRO A 371 8.55 -8.59 7.58
C PRO A 371 7.67 -8.25 6.37
N GLY A 372 7.41 -6.97 6.10
CA GLY A 372 6.57 -6.54 4.98
C GLY A 372 5.08 -6.78 5.26
N MET A 373 4.65 -6.51 6.49
CA MET A 373 3.27 -6.68 6.95
C MET A 373 2.47 -5.42 6.68
N PHE A 374 1.57 -5.48 5.71
CA PHE A 374 0.74 -4.35 5.34
C PHE A 374 -0.69 -4.53 5.80
N TYR A 375 -1.31 -3.44 6.25
CA TYR A 375 -2.74 -3.45 6.48
C TYR A 375 -3.49 -3.13 5.18
N VAL A 376 -4.66 -3.73 5.03
CA VAL A 376 -5.50 -3.61 3.83
C VAL A 376 -6.97 -3.46 4.21
N TRP A 377 -7.75 -2.91 3.30
CA TRP A 377 -9.19 -2.78 3.46
C TRP A 377 -9.88 -2.87 2.10
N ASP A 378 -11.07 -3.48 2.06
CA ASP A 378 -11.90 -3.57 0.86
C ASP A 378 -13.38 -3.45 1.22
N VAL A 379 -14.20 -3.17 0.21
CA VAL A 379 -15.66 -3.19 0.31
C VAL A 379 -16.25 -4.08 -0.77
N ARG A 380 -17.43 -4.65 -0.50
CA ARG A 380 -18.25 -5.30 -1.52
C ARG A 380 -19.70 -4.89 -1.38
N SER A 381 -20.45 -4.96 -2.47
CA SER A 381 -21.86 -4.56 -2.49
C SER A 381 -22.66 -5.31 -3.55
N THR A 382 -23.98 -5.37 -3.36
CA THR A 382 -24.91 -6.06 -4.25
C THR A 382 -26.19 -5.24 -4.47
N ALA A 383 -26.74 -5.33 -5.69
CA ALA A 383 -28.03 -4.74 -6.07
C ALA A 383 -29.22 -5.73 -5.95
N GLY A 384 -29.06 -6.80 -5.16
CA GLY A 384 -30.15 -7.74 -4.83
C GLY A 384 -29.79 -9.23 -4.94
N GLY A 385 -28.59 -9.59 -5.40
CA GLY A 385 -28.04 -10.95 -5.32
C GLY A 385 -27.38 -11.26 -3.98
N ASP A 386 -26.90 -12.48 -3.79
CA ASP A 386 -26.17 -12.86 -2.57
C ASP A 386 -24.87 -12.05 -2.44
N ILE A 387 -24.76 -11.26 -1.38
CA ILE A 387 -23.57 -10.45 -1.11
C ILE A 387 -22.31 -11.30 -0.92
N ASN A 388 -22.44 -12.58 -0.56
CA ASN A 388 -21.29 -13.47 -0.41
C ASN A 388 -20.58 -13.80 -1.73
N GLN A 389 -21.30 -13.70 -2.85
CA GLN A 389 -20.78 -13.89 -4.20
C GLN A 389 -20.35 -12.57 -4.86
N ALA A 390 -20.58 -11.42 -4.21
CA ALA A 390 -20.13 -10.14 -4.75
C ALA A 390 -18.61 -9.99 -4.60
N PRO A 391 -17.92 -9.48 -5.62
CA PRO A 391 -16.46 -9.31 -5.59
C PRO A 391 -16.06 -8.27 -4.55
N TRP A 392 -14.91 -8.48 -3.92
CA TRP A 392 -14.27 -7.50 -3.06
C TRP A 392 -13.51 -6.48 -3.91
N VAL A 393 -13.78 -5.19 -3.66
CA VAL A 393 -13.17 -4.09 -4.41
C VAL A 393 -12.47 -3.15 -3.43
N GLY A 394 -11.20 -2.87 -3.72
CA GLY A 394 -10.37 -1.91 -3.01
C GLY A 394 -9.77 -0.88 -3.94
N ARG A 395 -8.77 -0.15 -3.45
CA ARG A 395 -8.02 0.84 -4.26
C ARG A 395 -6.65 0.36 -4.73
N ASN A 396 -6.39 -0.94 -4.61
CA ASN A 396 -5.12 -1.54 -4.97
C ASN A 396 -3.90 -0.92 -4.24
N PHE A 397 -4.13 -0.47 -3.00
CA PHE A 397 -3.07 -0.01 -2.10
C PHE A 397 -2.90 -0.99 -0.95
N VAL A 398 -1.66 -1.11 -0.50
CA VAL A 398 -1.30 -1.71 0.78
C VAL A 398 -0.68 -0.64 1.65
N TYR A 399 -0.97 -0.68 2.94
CA TYR A 399 -0.64 0.44 3.81
C TYR A 399 0.33 0.05 4.92
N TYR A 400 1.28 0.95 5.20
CA TYR A 400 2.35 0.77 6.18
C TYR A 400 2.54 2.03 7.02
N GLY A 401 3.53 2.05 7.93
CA GLY A 401 3.91 3.24 8.69
C GLY A 401 4.56 2.91 10.04
N GLY A 402 5.20 3.93 10.63
CA GLY A 402 5.82 3.82 11.94
C GLY A 402 4.82 3.68 13.11
N PRO A 403 5.29 3.23 14.29
CA PRO A 403 4.45 2.81 15.42
C PRO A 403 3.52 3.92 15.92
N VAL A 404 2.28 3.95 15.42
CA VAL A 404 1.29 4.95 15.80
C VAL A 404 -0.14 4.53 15.47
N PHE A 405 -1.10 4.94 16.30
CA PHE A 405 -2.51 4.89 15.95
C PHE A 405 -2.87 5.96 14.93
N ARG A 406 -3.50 5.54 13.84
CA ARG A 406 -3.99 6.39 12.76
C ARG A 406 -5.48 6.22 12.59
N ARG A 407 -6.19 7.33 12.37
CA ARG A 407 -7.58 7.29 11.88
C ARG A 407 -7.55 7.20 10.36
N SER A 408 -7.95 6.06 9.82
CA SER A 408 -8.19 5.90 8.38
C SER A 408 -9.61 6.33 8.05
N GLN A 409 -9.78 7.14 7.00
CA GLN A 409 -11.10 7.54 6.50
C GLN A 409 -11.11 7.52 4.96
N ASN A 410 -11.93 6.66 4.39
CA ASN A 410 -12.04 6.41 2.97
C ASN A 410 -13.48 6.66 2.52
N GLN A 411 -13.70 7.56 1.57
CA GLN A 411 -14.96 7.52 0.82
C GLN A 411 -14.89 6.31 -0.09
N VAL A 412 -15.91 5.46 -0.11
CA VAL A 412 -15.89 4.18 -0.84
C VAL A 412 -17.16 3.98 -1.68
N GLY A 413 -18.02 5.00 -1.74
CA GLY A 413 -19.24 4.93 -2.54
C GLY A 413 -19.00 4.76 -4.04
N ASP A 414 -17.80 5.12 -4.53
CA ASP A 414 -17.32 4.89 -5.90
C ASP A 414 -17.01 3.43 -6.21
N LEU A 415 -16.81 2.61 -5.17
CA LEU A 415 -16.52 1.18 -5.28
C LEU A 415 -17.78 0.32 -5.19
N LEU A 416 -18.95 0.94 -4.98
CA LEU A 416 -20.21 0.23 -4.90
C LEU A 416 -20.77 -0.04 -6.28
N VAL A 417 -21.44 -1.19 -6.45
CA VAL A 417 -22.18 -1.48 -7.67
C VAL A 417 -23.33 -0.49 -7.83
N PRO A 418 -23.66 -0.09 -9.07
CA PRO A 418 -24.86 0.69 -9.36
C PRO A 418 -26.11 0.08 -8.69
N GLY A 419 -26.92 0.92 -8.01
CA GLY A 419 -28.12 0.48 -7.32
C GLY A 419 -27.89 -0.38 -6.08
N ALA A 420 -26.70 -0.33 -5.45
CA ALA A 420 -26.37 -1.11 -4.27
C ALA A 420 -27.44 -1.02 -3.16
N THR A 421 -27.87 -2.18 -2.67
CA THR A 421 -28.86 -2.34 -1.59
C THR A 421 -28.24 -2.85 -0.30
N GLN A 422 -27.08 -3.50 -0.39
CA GLN A 422 -26.29 -3.97 0.74
C GLN A 422 -24.81 -3.69 0.52
N VAL A 423 -24.09 -3.52 1.62
CA VAL A 423 -22.64 -3.33 1.64
C VAL A 423 -22.00 -4.13 2.76
N GLN A 424 -20.78 -4.58 2.55
CA GLN A 424 -19.94 -5.23 3.55
C GLN A 424 -18.51 -4.71 3.43
N VAL A 425 -17.79 -4.68 4.55
CA VAL A 425 -16.41 -4.20 4.60
C VAL A 425 -15.51 -5.29 5.15
N ARG A 426 -14.26 -5.33 4.71
CA ARG A 426 -13.21 -6.16 5.32
C ARG A 426 -11.96 -5.35 5.61
N LEU A 427 -11.28 -5.73 6.69
CA LEU A 427 -9.99 -5.20 7.11
C LEU A 427 -9.03 -6.37 7.27
N GLY A 428 -7.76 -6.24 6.89
CA GLY A 428 -6.86 -7.38 6.88
C GLY A 428 -5.39 -7.02 7.01
N VAL A 429 -4.57 -8.06 7.09
CA VAL A 429 -3.11 -8.01 6.97
C VAL A 429 -2.67 -8.88 5.79
N THR A 430 -1.69 -8.41 5.03
CA THR A 430 -1.08 -9.13 3.93
C THR A 430 0.43 -8.96 3.97
N GLU A 431 1.17 -10.04 3.75
CA GLU A 431 2.63 -10.08 3.74
C GLU A 431 3.15 -9.96 2.30
N LEU A 432 3.66 -8.78 1.93
CA LEU A 432 4.10 -8.46 0.56
C LEU A 432 5.51 -7.84 0.48
N GLY A 433 6.29 -7.89 1.57
CA GLY A 433 7.64 -7.33 1.61
C GLY A 433 8.58 -7.92 0.55
N TRP A 434 8.47 -9.22 0.32
CA TRP A 434 9.22 -9.97 -0.70
C TRP A 434 8.93 -9.46 -2.12
N GLN A 435 7.67 -9.13 -2.44
CA GLN A 435 7.26 -8.64 -3.75
C GLN A 435 7.84 -7.25 -4.05
N PHE A 436 7.95 -6.39 -3.04
CA PHE A 436 8.48 -5.04 -3.18
C PHE A 436 10.00 -4.93 -3.02
N GLY A 437 10.71 -6.07 -2.85
CA GLY A 437 12.16 -6.09 -2.73
C GLY A 437 12.69 -5.68 -1.35
N TYR A 438 11.84 -5.69 -0.32
CA TYR A 438 12.26 -5.51 1.08
C TYR A 438 12.68 -6.83 1.74
N GLY A 439 12.50 -7.97 1.07
CA GLY A 439 12.87 -9.30 1.57
C GLY A 439 11.84 -9.90 2.54
N GLU A 440 12.19 -11.04 3.13
CA GLU A 440 11.39 -11.79 4.11
C GLU A 440 11.95 -11.55 5.52
N GLY A 441 11.97 -10.29 5.94
CA GLY A 441 12.60 -9.91 7.20
C GLY A 441 11.99 -10.62 8.41
N THR A 442 12.82 -11.01 9.37
CA THR A 442 12.38 -11.76 10.56
C THR A 442 11.94 -10.85 11.70
N ASN A 443 12.08 -9.53 11.57
CA ASN A 443 11.78 -8.55 12.62
C ASN A 443 10.27 -8.22 12.67
N GLY A 444 9.48 -9.24 12.99
CA GLY A 444 8.03 -9.16 13.11
C GLY A 444 7.58 -8.11 14.14
N THR A 445 6.48 -7.42 13.84
CA THR A 445 5.79 -6.58 14.83
C THR A 445 4.42 -7.18 15.13
N SER A 446 3.79 -6.68 16.19
CA SER A 446 2.45 -7.09 16.59
C SER A 446 1.36 -6.44 15.73
N ALA A 447 1.66 -5.37 14.99
CA ALA A 447 0.73 -4.63 14.15
C ALA A 447 0.46 -5.34 12.81
N PRO A 448 -0.70 -5.14 12.17
CA PRO A 448 -1.70 -4.11 12.46
C PRO A 448 -2.78 -4.51 13.47
N TYR A 449 -3.31 -3.49 14.17
CA TYR A 449 -4.51 -3.62 15.02
C TYR A 449 -5.62 -2.74 14.48
N PHE A 450 -6.87 -3.20 14.48
CA PHE A 450 -8.02 -2.39 14.07
C PHE A 450 -9.03 -2.19 15.21
N ASP A 451 -9.62 -1.00 15.25
CA ASP A 451 -10.67 -0.62 16.19
C ASP A 451 -11.60 0.47 15.59
N ASN A 452 -12.72 0.76 16.26
CA ASN A 452 -13.63 1.87 15.98
C ASN A 452 -14.06 1.98 14.52
N VAL A 453 -14.37 0.82 13.92
CA VAL A 453 -14.87 0.71 12.54
C VAL A 453 -16.23 1.39 12.45
N ARG A 454 -16.36 2.26 11.44
CA ARG A 454 -17.53 3.09 11.21
C ARG A 454 -17.85 3.10 9.72
N VAL A 455 -19.12 2.85 9.41
CA VAL A 455 -19.65 2.94 8.05
C VAL A 455 -20.81 3.91 8.04
N GLN A 456 -20.70 4.94 7.20
CA GLN A 456 -21.70 6.00 7.08
C GLN A 456 -22.18 6.13 5.65
N ALA A 457 -23.50 6.15 5.48
CA ALA A 457 -24.16 6.35 4.21
C ALA A 457 -24.80 7.75 4.15
N TYR A 458 -24.66 8.45 3.03
CA TYR A 458 -25.18 9.81 2.83
C TYR A 458 -25.51 10.10 1.35
N PRO A 459 -26.42 11.04 1.08
CA PRO A 459 -26.66 11.50 -0.28
C PRO A 459 -25.42 12.18 -0.88
N SER A 460 -25.11 11.86 -2.15
CA SER A 460 -23.99 12.49 -2.85
C SER A 460 -24.31 13.93 -3.28
N ALA A 461 -23.29 14.79 -3.20
CA ALA A 461 -23.36 16.19 -3.62
C ALA A 461 -23.41 16.36 -5.16
N GLY A 462 -23.10 15.31 -5.90
CA GLY A 462 -22.89 15.27 -7.34
C GLY A 462 -22.10 14.01 -7.72
N PRO A 463 -21.45 13.98 -8.90
CA PRO A 463 -20.60 12.86 -9.29
C PRO A 463 -19.43 12.71 -8.31
N ARG A 464 -18.95 11.48 -8.12
CA ARG A 464 -17.82 11.18 -7.24
C ARG A 464 -16.52 11.49 -7.95
N MET A 465 -15.62 12.20 -7.31
CA MET A 465 -14.26 12.41 -7.83
C MET A 465 -13.25 11.78 -6.89
N VAL A 466 -12.39 10.93 -7.44
CA VAL A 466 -11.30 10.25 -6.74
C VAL A 466 -9.99 10.71 -7.39
N ILE A 467 -9.09 11.22 -6.56
CA ILE A 467 -7.86 11.86 -7.00
C ILE A 467 -6.70 11.25 -6.24
N THR A 468 -5.75 10.67 -6.95
CA THR A 468 -4.49 10.21 -6.35
C THR A 468 -3.46 11.31 -6.51
N GLU A 469 -2.80 11.73 -5.42
CA GLU A 469 -1.83 12.82 -5.46
C GLU A 469 -0.62 12.54 -6.38
N ALA A 470 -0.22 11.29 -6.55
CA ALA A 470 0.81 10.92 -7.54
C ALA A 470 0.39 11.19 -8.99
N HIS A 471 -0.91 11.31 -9.27
CA HIS A 471 -1.45 11.64 -10.59
C HIS A 471 -1.76 13.13 -10.76
N LEU A 472 -1.43 13.96 -9.75
CA LEU A 472 -1.53 15.40 -9.80
C LEU A 472 -0.21 16.05 -10.23
N ALA A 473 -0.29 17.32 -10.63
CA ALA A 473 0.86 18.06 -11.12
C ALA A 473 1.88 18.34 -10.01
N ASN A 474 3.16 18.19 -10.36
CA ASN A 474 4.29 18.42 -9.47
C ASN A 474 4.88 19.82 -9.66
N ASP A 475 5.66 20.29 -8.68
CA ASP A 475 6.52 21.47 -8.88
C ASP A 475 7.60 21.15 -9.93
N GLY A 476 8.06 22.14 -10.69
CA GLY A 476 8.88 21.91 -11.89
C GLY A 476 9.92 22.97 -12.20
N PHE A 477 10.87 22.61 -13.06
CA PHE A 477 11.96 23.47 -13.56
C PHE A 477 11.93 23.55 -15.09
N PRO A 478 12.67 24.48 -15.75
CA PRO A 478 12.71 24.56 -17.21
C PRO A 478 13.02 23.22 -17.89
N ALA A 479 12.24 22.85 -18.90
CA ALA A 479 12.38 21.57 -19.61
C ALA A 479 13.75 21.39 -20.27
N SER A 480 14.46 22.49 -20.54
CA SER A 480 15.82 22.48 -21.11
C SER A 480 16.88 21.93 -20.15
N GLY A 481 16.56 21.74 -18.88
CA GLY A 481 17.51 21.33 -17.84
C GLY A 481 18.45 22.46 -17.40
N THR A 482 18.23 23.71 -17.83
CA THR A 482 19.04 24.89 -17.45
C THR A 482 18.15 26.15 -17.39
N VAL A 483 18.61 27.20 -16.73
CA VAL A 483 17.99 28.54 -16.82
C VAL A 483 18.71 29.34 -17.90
N ASP A 484 18.09 29.50 -19.07
CA ASP A 484 18.64 30.25 -20.20
C ASP A 484 18.35 31.76 -20.04
N LEU A 485 19.35 32.49 -19.55
CA LEU A 485 19.27 33.94 -19.40
C LEU A 485 19.51 34.70 -20.71
N ALA A 486 20.05 34.04 -21.74
CA ALA A 486 20.27 34.63 -23.06
C ALA A 486 18.99 34.60 -23.90
N ASN A 487 18.16 33.58 -23.74
CA ASN A 487 16.87 33.43 -24.40
C ASN A 487 15.78 33.06 -23.38
N LEU A 488 15.17 34.06 -22.76
CA LEU A 488 14.15 33.84 -21.72
C LEU A 488 12.93 33.03 -22.21
N GLY A 489 12.64 33.04 -23.51
CA GLY A 489 11.52 32.30 -24.08
C GLY A 489 11.69 30.77 -24.07
N THR A 490 12.91 30.25 -23.91
CA THR A 490 13.17 28.80 -23.85
C THR A 490 13.01 28.21 -22.45
N ASN A 491 12.76 29.04 -21.44
CA ASN A 491 12.60 28.60 -20.05
C ASN A 491 11.18 28.10 -19.73
N SER A 492 10.53 27.38 -20.64
CA SER A 492 9.21 26.82 -20.35
C SER A 492 9.32 25.71 -19.31
N VAL A 493 8.40 25.71 -18.35
CA VAL A 493 8.22 24.66 -17.34
C VAL A 493 7.05 23.79 -17.76
N ARG A 494 7.20 22.47 -17.65
CA ARG A 494 6.18 21.48 -18.05
C ARG A 494 5.12 21.31 -16.97
N PHE A 495 3.91 20.93 -17.38
CA PHE A 495 2.81 20.61 -16.47
C PHE A 495 2.72 19.09 -16.27
N ASP A 496 3.79 18.50 -15.73
CA ASP A 496 3.90 17.05 -15.58
C ASP A 496 3.26 16.56 -14.26
N MET A 497 2.66 15.37 -14.29
CA MET A 497 2.23 14.66 -13.08
C MET A 497 3.44 14.20 -12.25
N ALA A 498 3.20 13.89 -10.98
CA ALA A 498 4.22 13.37 -10.08
C ALA A 498 4.69 11.96 -10.45
N SER A 499 3.82 11.07 -10.91
CA SER A 499 4.18 9.69 -11.17
C SER A 499 5.13 9.49 -12.36
N ASN A 500 6.12 8.62 -12.17
CA ASN A 500 6.89 8.03 -13.26
C ASN A 500 6.02 7.02 -14.03
N ILE A 501 5.82 7.26 -15.32
CA ILE A 501 5.03 6.36 -16.19
C ILE A 501 5.89 5.29 -16.87
N SER A 502 7.21 5.33 -16.70
CA SER A 502 8.11 4.33 -17.25
C SER A 502 8.09 3.06 -16.40
N ALA A 503 7.88 1.91 -17.05
CA ALA A 503 7.99 0.61 -16.39
C ALA A 503 9.38 0.43 -15.76
N ARG A 504 9.44 -0.21 -14.58
CA ARG A 504 10.68 -0.39 -13.79
C ARG A 504 11.81 -1.04 -14.59
N ILE A 505 11.45 -2.00 -15.45
CA ILE A 505 12.38 -2.70 -16.35
C ILE A 505 13.08 -1.77 -17.36
N HIS A 506 12.52 -0.58 -17.64
CA HIS A 506 13.11 0.38 -18.55
C HIS A 506 14.24 1.18 -17.90
N GLN A 507 14.34 1.19 -16.57
CA GLN A 507 15.38 1.92 -15.82
C GLN A 507 15.45 3.40 -16.22
N ARG A 508 14.29 4.05 -16.31
CA ARG A 508 14.14 5.49 -16.57
C ARG A 508 13.09 6.10 -15.67
N ASN A 509 13.25 7.40 -15.43
CA ASN A 509 12.31 8.23 -14.72
C ASN A 509 11.69 9.21 -15.71
N ASP A 510 10.51 8.86 -16.21
CA ASP A 510 9.76 9.62 -17.21
C ASP A 510 8.46 10.10 -16.54
N PRO A 511 8.41 11.35 -16.05
CA PRO A 511 7.16 11.91 -15.55
C PRO A 511 6.05 11.88 -16.57
N GLY A 512 4.84 11.52 -16.15
CA GLY A 512 3.68 11.56 -17.03
C GLY A 512 3.28 12.99 -17.39
N ASP A 513 2.94 13.21 -18.66
CA ASP A 513 2.64 14.54 -19.24
C ASP A 513 1.29 15.12 -18.81
N SER A 514 0.29 14.26 -18.53
CA SER A 514 -1.06 14.70 -18.16
C SER A 514 -1.38 14.32 -16.72
N VAL A 515 -2.14 15.16 -16.01
CA VAL A 515 -2.74 14.76 -14.71
C VAL A 515 -3.99 13.91 -14.93
N VAL A 516 -4.29 13.03 -13.97
CA VAL A 516 -5.39 12.04 -14.10
C VAL A 516 -6.27 12.03 -12.86
N ILE A 517 -7.59 11.99 -13.07
CA ILE A 517 -8.60 11.79 -12.02
C ILE A 517 -9.63 10.75 -12.46
N THR A 518 -10.30 10.13 -11.49
CA THR A 518 -11.48 9.29 -11.76
C THR A 518 -12.74 10.03 -11.35
N VAL A 519 -13.76 10.03 -12.21
CA VAL A 519 -15.06 10.67 -11.99
C VAL A 519 -16.18 9.70 -12.33
N SER A 520 -16.91 9.25 -11.31
CA SER A 520 -18.06 8.34 -11.48
C SER A 520 -19.38 9.10 -11.30
N PRO A 521 -20.34 9.00 -12.23
CA PRO A 521 -21.66 9.62 -12.06
C PRO A 521 -22.42 8.99 -10.89
N ARG A 522 -23.45 9.70 -10.39
CA ARG A 522 -24.49 9.09 -9.56
C ARG A 522 -25.16 7.96 -10.32
N ASP A 523 -25.69 6.98 -9.60
CA ASP A 523 -26.35 5.83 -10.22
C ASP A 523 -27.49 6.30 -11.14
N GLY A 524 -27.54 5.74 -12.35
CA GLY A 524 -28.49 6.12 -13.40
C GLY A 524 -28.33 7.56 -13.95
N ALA A 525 -27.25 8.28 -13.63
CA ALA A 525 -26.97 9.62 -14.13
C ALA A 525 -26.00 9.61 -15.33
N SER A 526 -26.14 10.59 -16.22
CA SER A 526 -25.17 10.86 -17.30
C SER A 526 -24.16 11.91 -16.87
N LEU A 527 -22.88 11.70 -17.16
CA LEU A 527 -21.78 12.61 -16.81
C LEU A 527 -21.45 13.57 -17.97
N ASP A 528 -21.42 14.88 -17.69
CA ASP A 528 -20.77 15.85 -18.60
C ASP A 528 -19.24 15.69 -18.51
N PRO A 529 -18.49 15.90 -19.61
CA PRO A 529 -17.03 15.87 -19.56
C PRO A 529 -16.48 16.76 -18.42
N PRO A 530 -15.77 16.18 -17.43
CA PRO A 530 -15.19 16.93 -16.33
C PRO A 530 -14.24 18.02 -16.84
N VAL A 531 -14.11 19.11 -16.08
CA VAL A 531 -13.28 20.25 -16.46
C VAL A 531 -12.26 20.61 -15.37
N MET A 532 -11.09 21.08 -15.79
CA MET A 532 -10.06 21.63 -14.92
C MET A 532 -10.01 23.15 -15.09
N HIS A 533 -10.21 23.86 -13.99
CA HIS A 533 -10.04 25.31 -13.90
C HIS A 533 -8.63 25.60 -13.41
N TRP A 534 -8.03 26.67 -13.91
CA TRP A 534 -6.70 27.08 -13.49
C TRP A 534 -6.54 28.59 -13.40
N THR A 535 -5.56 29.05 -12.62
CA THR A 535 -5.19 30.47 -12.53
C THR A 535 -3.71 30.60 -12.16
N LEU A 536 -3.05 31.64 -12.69
CA LEU A 536 -1.72 32.03 -12.23
C LEU A 536 -1.89 32.89 -10.98
N ALA A 537 -1.78 32.25 -9.82
CA ALA A 537 -1.83 32.92 -8.52
C ALA A 537 -0.62 33.86 -8.35
N VAL A 538 0.54 33.47 -8.89
CA VAL A 538 1.64 34.38 -9.23
C VAL A 538 1.94 34.23 -10.71
N ARG A 539 1.99 35.37 -11.40
CA ARG A 539 2.41 35.47 -12.78
C ARG A 539 3.69 36.30 -12.82
N ASN A 540 4.79 35.70 -13.26
CA ASN A 540 6.04 36.40 -13.41
C ASN A 540 6.03 37.28 -14.67
N PRO A 541 6.05 38.63 -14.51
CA PRO A 541 5.97 39.55 -15.65
C PRO A 541 7.21 39.52 -16.55
N LEU A 542 8.34 38.99 -16.08
CA LEU A 542 9.56 38.84 -16.89
C LEU A 542 9.30 38.02 -18.17
N PHE A 543 8.37 37.08 -18.10
CA PHE A 543 8.09 36.13 -19.18
C PHE A 543 6.83 36.46 -19.99
N ASP A 544 6.14 37.56 -19.69
CA ASP A 544 4.93 37.97 -20.42
C ASP A 544 5.09 38.10 -21.94
N PRO A 545 6.22 38.59 -22.48
CA PRO A 545 6.43 38.63 -23.93
C PRO A 545 6.47 37.26 -24.62
N TYR A 546 6.67 36.18 -23.87
CA TYR A 546 6.79 34.81 -24.38
C TYR A 546 5.58 33.94 -24.06
N ARG A 547 4.59 34.50 -23.36
CA ARG A 547 3.48 33.76 -22.78
C ARG A 547 2.28 33.64 -23.71
N THR A 548 1.82 32.41 -23.90
CA THR A 548 0.56 32.06 -24.57
C THR A 548 -0.30 31.25 -23.60
N LEU A 549 -1.54 31.70 -23.37
CA LEU A 549 -2.46 31.05 -22.44
C LEU A 549 -3.51 30.24 -23.20
N PRO A 550 -3.80 28.99 -22.79
CA PRO A 550 -4.90 28.22 -23.34
C PRO A 550 -6.25 28.75 -22.85
N SER A 551 -7.34 28.14 -23.32
CA SER A 551 -8.67 28.39 -22.75
C SER A 551 -8.73 27.97 -21.28
N ASN A 552 -9.65 28.58 -20.55
CA ASN A 552 -9.95 28.23 -19.17
C ASN A 552 -11.48 28.21 -19.00
N PRO A 553 -12.10 27.09 -18.58
CA PRO A 553 -11.46 25.84 -18.17
C PRO A 553 -10.95 24.96 -19.32
N ILE A 554 -10.19 23.91 -18.99
CA ILE A 554 -9.79 22.83 -19.89
C ILE A 554 -10.77 21.67 -19.73
N THR A 555 -11.30 21.16 -20.84
CA THR A 555 -12.15 19.96 -20.83
C THR A 555 -11.30 18.69 -20.80
N GLY A 556 -11.62 17.77 -19.89
CA GLY A 556 -10.94 16.51 -19.73
C GLY A 556 -11.10 15.60 -20.95
N ARG A 557 -10.08 14.79 -21.21
CA ARG A 557 -10.10 13.76 -22.25
C ARG A 557 -10.29 12.39 -21.61
N VAL A 558 -10.90 11.46 -22.34
CA VAL A 558 -11.05 10.08 -21.87
C VAL A 558 -9.68 9.38 -21.88
N THR A 559 -9.37 8.69 -20.78
CA THR A 559 -8.14 7.91 -20.67
C THR A 559 -8.29 6.59 -21.42
N ARG A 560 -7.20 6.09 -22.02
CA ARG A 560 -7.19 4.85 -22.79
C ARG A 560 -6.05 3.94 -22.38
N TYR A 561 -6.28 2.64 -22.45
CA TYR A 561 -5.22 1.64 -22.42
C TYR A 561 -4.35 1.73 -23.68
N ALA A 562 -3.17 1.09 -23.65
CA ALA A 562 -2.27 1.04 -24.80
C ALA A 562 -2.90 0.39 -26.06
N ASN A 563 -3.86 -0.51 -25.85
CA ASN A 563 -4.63 -1.16 -26.92
C ASN A 563 -5.74 -0.24 -27.51
N GLY A 564 -5.98 0.94 -26.92
CA GLY A 564 -6.96 1.93 -27.37
C GLY A 564 -8.30 1.91 -26.64
N ASP A 565 -8.55 0.90 -25.79
CA ASP A 565 -9.79 0.78 -25.03
C ASP A 565 -9.93 1.89 -23.99
N ILE A 566 -11.17 2.33 -23.74
CA ILE A 566 -11.45 3.39 -22.77
C ILE A 566 -11.33 2.82 -21.36
N ILE A 567 -10.57 3.51 -20.51
CA ILE A 567 -10.61 3.26 -19.07
C ILE A 567 -11.83 4.01 -18.53
N GLU A 568 -12.85 3.27 -18.13
CA GLU A 568 -14.11 3.85 -17.68
C GLU A 568 -13.90 4.86 -16.55
N ASN A 569 -14.67 5.96 -16.58
CA ASN A 569 -14.67 7.01 -15.57
C ASN A 569 -13.32 7.74 -15.36
N ARG A 570 -12.26 7.43 -16.12
CA ARG A 570 -10.93 8.03 -15.96
C ARG A 570 -10.67 9.13 -16.99
N TRP A 571 -10.26 10.29 -16.50
CA TRP A 571 -10.09 11.51 -17.29
C TRP A 571 -8.69 12.09 -17.13
N ASN A 572 -8.07 12.49 -18.24
CA ASN A 572 -6.78 13.15 -18.24
C ASN A 572 -6.89 14.63 -18.66
N PHE A 573 -6.08 15.47 -18.03
CA PHE A 573 -6.00 16.91 -18.26
C PHE A 573 -4.58 17.33 -18.50
N ASP A 574 -4.41 18.34 -19.35
CA ASP A 574 -3.11 18.79 -19.79
C ASP A 574 -3.11 20.31 -20.02
N LEU A 575 -1.96 20.92 -19.87
CA LEU A 575 -1.68 22.34 -20.14
C LEU A 575 -0.45 22.43 -21.06
N PRO A 576 -0.34 23.45 -21.93
CA PRO A 576 0.78 23.56 -22.83
C PRO A 576 2.15 23.53 -22.14
N ASP A 577 2.96 22.53 -22.49
CA ASP A 577 4.34 22.34 -22.04
C ASP A 577 5.31 23.45 -22.44
N THR A 578 4.94 24.26 -23.44
CA THR A 578 5.77 25.34 -23.96
C THR A 578 4.97 26.62 -24.04
N GLY A 579 5.59 27.71 -23.59
CA GLY A 579 5.03 29.05 -23.71
C GLY A 579 3.92 29.37 -22.71
N MET A 580 3.53 28.45 -21.81
CA MET A 580 2.53 28.75 -20.78
C MET A 580 3.16 29.09 -19.43
N LEU A 581 3.93 28.17 -18.85
CA LEU A 581 4.50 28.28 -17.50
C LEU A 581 5.99 28.59 -17.57
N PHE A 582 6.46 29.47 -16.68
CA PHE A 582 7.83 29.96 -16.64
C PHE A 582 8.35 30.10 -15.20
N PRO A 583 9.67 30.13 -14.99
CA PRO A 583 10.31 30.40 -13.70
C PRO A 583 9.65 31.56 -12.93
N GLY A 584 9.30 31.34 -11.67
CA GLY A 584 8.61 32.28 -10.77
C GLY A 584 7.08 32.29 -10.87
N ASP A 585 6.47 31.53 -11.77
CA ASP A 585 5.02 31.36 -11.79
C ASP A 585 4.54 30.42 -10.67
N VAL A 586 3.34 30.70 -10.15
CA VAL A 586 2.60 29.80 -9.26
C VAL A 586 1.21 29.58 -9.85
N LEU A 587 0.91 28.34 -10.22
CA LEU A 587 -0.37 27.92 -10.79
C LEU A 587 -1.23 27.27 -9.69
N HIS A 588 -2.46 27.74 -9.51
CA HIS A 588 -3.48 27.05 -8.73
C HIS A 588 -4.49 26.44 -9.71
N TYR A 589 -4.96 25.22 -9.45
CA TYR A 589 -5.94 24.55 -10.33
C TYR A 589 -6.94 23.71 -9.54
N TYR A 590 -8.14 23.49 -10.06
CA TYR A 590 -9.15 22.62 -9.43
C TYR A 590 -10.01 21.93 -10.47
N PHE A 591 -10.68 20.84 -10.10
CA PHE A 591 -11.57 20.09 -10.98
C PHE A 591 -13.04 20.32 -10.62
N SER A 592 -13.90 20.32 -11.62
CA SER A 592 -15.35 20.25 -11.42
C SER A 592 -16.00 19.27 -12.40
N ALA A 593 -16.97 18.52 -11.93
CA ALA A 593 -17.74 17.58 -12.74
C ALA A 593 -19.23 17.68 -12.43
N THR A 594 -20.06 17.58 -13.46
CA THR A 594 -21.52 17.67 -13.35
C THR A 594 -22.15 16.42 -13.93
N ASP A 595 -23.09 15.82 -13.21
CA ASP A 595 -23.93 14.75 -13.71
C ASP A 595 -25.42 15.13 -13.72
N HIS A 596 -26.20 14.41 -14.52
CA HIS A 596 -27.62 14.66 -14.72
C HIS A 596 -28.43 13.39 -14.45
N ARG A 597 -29.32 13.42 -13.46
CA ARG A 597 -30.20 12.30 -13.11
C ARG A 597 -31.65 12.75 -13.12
N ALA A 598 -32.46 12.23 -14.04
CA ALA A 598 -33.89 12.58 -14.15
C ALA A 598 -34.18 14.10 -14.14
N GLY A 599 -33.31 14.90 -14.76
CA GLY A 599 -33.43 16.37 -14.81
C GLY A 599 -32.79 17.12 -13.62
N ASP A 600 -32.26 16.42 -12.62
CA ASP A 600 -31.47 16.98 -11.51
C ASP A 600 -29.98 17.00 -11.86
N ALA A 601 -29.46 18.20 -12.12
CA ALA A 601 -28.03 18.43 -12.37
C ALA A 601 -27.30 18.73 -11.06
N ARG A 602 -26.24 17.96 -10.74
CA ARG A 602 -25.42 18.19 -9.55
C ARG A 602 -23.94 18.25 -9.90
N THR A 603 -23.21 19.11 -9.19
CA THR A 603 -21.80 19.38 -9.46
C THR A 603 -20.95 19.10 -8.23
N SER A 604 -19.86 18.38 -8.43
CA SER A 604 -18.80 18.17 -7.44
C SER A 604 -17.55 18.96 -7.82
N ILE A 605 -16.79 19.40 -6.83
CA ILE A 605 -15.55 20.19 -6.99
C ILE A 605 -14.42 19.58 -6.16
N ALA A 606 -13.19 19.57 -6.69
CA ALA A 606 -11.99 19.13 -5.98
C ALA A 606 -10.83 20.14 -6.17
N PRO A 607 -10.30 20.73 -5.08
CA PRO A 607 -10.68 20.52 -3.69
C PRO A 607 -12.09 21.04 -3.39
N ALA A 608 -12.70 20.54 -2.31
CA ALA A 608 -14.08 20.85 -1.94
C ALA A 608 -14.29 22.29 -1.43
N ASP A 609 -13.21 22.96 -1.01
CA ASP A 609 -13.18 24.36 -0.58
C ASP A 609 -12.35 25.16 -1.59
N LEU A 610 -12.94 26.23 -2.12
CA LEU A 610 -12.29 27.14 -3.07
C LEU A 610 -11.64 28.37 -2.40
N THR A 611 -11.65 28.43 -1.07
CA THR A 611 -11.03 29.52 -0.30
C THR A 611 -9.53 29.57 -0.59
N GLY A 612 -9.01 30.77 -0.91
CA GLY A 612 -7.59 30.97 -1.26
C GLY A 612 -7.24 30.68 -2.72
N TYR A 613 -8.18 30.22 -3.55
CA TYR A 613 -7.93 30.04 -4.99
C TYR A 613 -7.48 31.35 -5.66
N GLY A 614 -6.30 31.34 -6.27
CA GLY A 614 -5.67 32.51 -6.86
C GLY A 614 -5.00 33.49 -5.90
N ASP A 615 -4.97 33.22 -4.59
CA ASP A 615 -4.29 34.06 -3.59
C ASP A 615 -3.11 33.34 -2.92
N VAL A 616 -1.89 33.66 -3.39
CA VAL A 616 -0.64 33.12 -2.85
C VAL A 616 -0.27 33.61 -1.46
N ARG A 617 -0.96 34.62 -0.91
CA ARG A 617 -0.69 35.12 0.45
C ARG A 617 -1.35 34.27 1.50
N THR A 618 -2.23 33.37 1.09
CA THR A 618 -2.90 32.42 1.98
C THR A 618 -2.17 31.09 1.91
N THR A 619 -1.94 30.47 3.07
CA THR A 619 -1.59 29.04 3.15
C THR A 619 -2.84 28.15 3.06
N LEU A 620 -4.00 28.74 2.74
CA LEU A 620 -5.30 28.06 2.73
C LEU A 620 -5.52 27.24 1.46
N TRP A 621 -4.90 27.64 0.33
CA TRP A 621 -5.00 26.86 -0.89
C TRP A 621 -4.19 25.56 -0.75
N PRO A 622 -4.77 24.38 -1.00
CA PRO A 622 -4.07 23.13 -0.69
C PRO A 622 -2.85 22.92 -1.58
N LEU A 623 -1.74 22.47 -0.96
CA LEU A 623 -0.50 22.23 -1.67
C LEU A 623 -0.69 21.32 -2.87
N ALA A 624 -1.48 20.24 -2.76
CA ALA A 624 -1.77 19.26 -3.82
C ALA A 624 -2.21 19.89 -5.17
N TYR A 625 -2.83 21.07 -5.11
CA TYR A 625 -3.38 21.80 -6.25
C TYR A 625 -2.57 23.06 -6.61
N THR A 626 -1.29 23.11 -6.21
CA THR A 626 -0.38 24.23 -6.41
C THR A 626 0.86 23.78 -7.18
N VAL A 627 1.14 24.34 -8.35
CA VAL A 627 2.39 24.10 -9.08
C VAL A 627 3.27 25.33 -9.00
N ARG A 628 4.51 25.17 -8.54
CA ARG A 628 5.53 26.20 -8.52
C ARG A 628 6.53 25.95 -9.63
N CYS A 629 6.78 26.99 -10.42
CA CYS A 629 7.73 26.96 -11.51
C CYS A 629 9.05 27.56 -11.01
N LEU A 630 10.06 26.73 -10.83
CA LEU A 630 11.33 27.08 -10.19
C LEU A 630 12.46 27.27 -11.20
N PRO A 631 13.51 28.05 -10.88
CA PRO A 631 13.60 28.97 -9.74
C PRO A 631 12.77 30.24 -9.93
N SER A 632 12.55 31.05 -8.89
CA SER A 632 11.85 32.33 -9.03
C SER A 632 12.75 33.43 -9.60
N VAL A 633 12.96 33.42 -10.93
CA VAL A 633 13.81 34.39 -11.63
C VAL A 633 13.12 35.75 -11.76
N SER A 634 13.64 36.75 -11.07
CA SER A 634 13.07 38.11 -11.00
C SER A 634 13.68 39.10 -12.01
N SER A 635 14.76 38.75 -12.70
CA SER A 635 15.40 39.62 -13.68
C SER A 635 16.03 38.85 -14.84
N ALA A 636 16.19 39.51 -16.00
CA ALA A 636 16.91 38.96 -17.14
C ALA A 636 18.40 38.67 -16.86
N SER A 637 18.95 39.21 -15.76
CA SER A 637 20.30 38.90 -15.29
C SER A 637 20.36 37.68 -14.37
N GLY A 638 19.24 37.01 -14.11
CA GLY A 638 19.16 35.80 -13.29
C GLY A 638 19.06 36.05 -11.78
N SER A 639 18.55 37.21 -11.35
CA SER A 639 18.31 37.44 -9.91
C SER A 639 17.24 36.48 -9.39
N GLN A 640 17.54 35.71 -8.36
CA GLN A 640 16.65 34.71 -7.76
C GLN A 640 16.91 34.57 -6.25
N PRO A 641 16.00 33.92 -5.50
CA PRO A 641 16.27 33.52 -4.12
C PRO A 641 17.51 32.62 -4.00
N MET A 642 18.23 32.76 -2.89
CA MET A 642 19.43 31.97 -2.60
C MET A 642 19.11 30.68 -1.83
N LEU A 643 17.95 30.63 -1.15
CA LEU A 643 17.48 29.49 -0.37
C LEU A 643 16.42 28.71 -1.13
N LEU A 644 16.61 27.39 -1.24
CA LEU A 644 15.56 26.44 -1.64
C LEU A 644 15.08 25.66 -0.41
N PHE A 645 13.79 25.74 -0.11
CA PHE A 645 13.11 24.87 0.85
C PHE A 645 12.48 23.69 0.11
N TRP A 646 12.98 22.49 0.39
CA TRP A 646 12.44 21.24 -0.10
C TRP A 646 11.55 20.61 0.98
N ASN A 647 10.23 20.66 0.74
CA ASN A 647 9.23 19.93 1.50
C ASN A 647 9.05 18.53 0.90
N ASP A 648 9.73 17.54 1.47
CA ASP A 648 9.68 16.14 1.07
C ASP A 648 8.65 15.33 1.88
N GLN A 649 7.91 15.98 2.78
CA GLN A 649 6.77 15.39 3.48
C GLN A 649 5.47 15.51 2.67
N GLY A 650 5.43 16.42 1.69
CA GLY A 650 4.27 16.65 0.82
C GLY A 650 3.13 17.38 1.54
N SER A 651 1.90 16.89 1.39
CA SER A 651 0.66 17.49 1.91
C SER A 651 0.20 16.93 3.27
N ARG A 652 1.05 16.14 3.95
CA ARG A 652 0.66 15.30 5.11
C ARG A 652 0.73 16.01 6.47
N GLY A 653 1.02 17.30 6.48
CA GLY A 653 1.11 18.14 7.69
C GLY A 653 2.55 18.51 8.05
N ALA A 654 2.70 19.27 9.14
CA ALA A 654 3.96 19.84 9.67
C ALA A 654 4.70 20.86 8.76
N ASP A 655 4.32 21.01 7.49
CA ASP A 655 4.78 22.09 6.61
C ASP A 655 4.38 23.48 7.15
N ASP A 656 3.23 23.58 7.80
CA ASP A 656 2.76 24.78 8.51
C ASP A 656 3.79 25.32 9.51
N GLU A 657 4.57 24.45 10.16
CA GLU A 657 5.55 24.84 11.17
C GLU A 657 6.72 25.59 10.52
N TRP A 658 7.20 25.07 9.39
CA TRP A 658 8.26 25.71 8.60
C TRP A 658 7.76 26.98 7.93
N LEU A 659 6.59 26.95 7.31
CA LEU A 659 5.99 28.12 6.67
C LEU A 659 5.71 29.24 7.69
N MET A 660 5.24 28.89 8.90
CA MET A 660 5.08 29.83 10.00
C MET A 660 6.43 30.41 10.45
N VAL A 661 7.49 29.60 10.54
CA VAL A 661 8.84 30.07 10.89
C VAL A 661 9.32 31.11 9.86
N PHE A 662 9.18 30.83 8.56
CA PHE A 662 9.51 31.80 7.52
C PHE A 662 8.67 33.08 7.62
N GLN A 663 7.37 32.95 7.90
CA GLN A 663 6.48 34.09 8.09
C GLN A 663 6.89 34.96 9.29
N VAL A 664 7.28 34.35 10.43
CA VAL A 664 7.78 35.06 11.62
C VAL A 664 9.11 35.76 11.32
N MET A 665 9.97 35.14 10.50
CA MET A 665 11.19 35.76 9.98
C MET A 665 10.94 36.82 8.91
N ARG A 666 9.68 37.03 8.51
CA ARG A 666 9.25 37.94 7.43
C ARG A 666 9.86 37.60 6.08
N GLN A 667 10.11 36.32 5.85
CA GLN A 667 10.53 35.82 4.55
C GLN A 667 9.30 35.47 3.71
N THR A 668 9.38 35.73 2.42
CA THR A 668 8.31 35.53 1.45
C THR A 668 8.75 34.52 0.39
N ALA A 669 7.96 33.46 0.19
CA ALA A 669 8.22 32.47 -0.86
C ALA A 669 8.19 33.13 -2.25
N GLY A 670 9.08 32.69 -3.14
CA GLY A 670 9.32 33.26 -4.47
C GLY A 670 10.10 34.59 -4.47
N VAL A 671 10.48 35.11 -3.30
CA VAL A 671 11.23 36.37 -3.17
C VAL A 671 12.50 36.16 -2.32
N ASP A 672 12.33 35.67 -1.10
CA ASP A 672 13.44 35.44 -0.16
C ASP A 672 13.93 33.99 -0.20
N PHE A 673 13.02 33.05 -0.49
CA PHE A 673 13.29 31.63 -0.66
C PHE A 673 12.33 31.02 -1.68
N ASP A 674 12.72 29.91 -2.30
CA ASP A 674 11.84 29.11 -3.15
C ASP A 674 11.38 27.83 -2.43
N VAL A 675 10.27 27.25 -2.87
CA VAL A 675 9.72 26.01 -2.30
C VAL A 675 9.58 24.97 -3.40
N PHE A 676 10.12 23.78 -3.18
CA PHE A 676 9.84 22.57 -3.96
C PHE A 676 9.11 21.57 -3.06
N THR A 677 7.93 21.12 -3.46
CA THR A 677 7.15 20.12 -2.72
C THR A 677 7.15 18.78 -3.45
N THR A 678 7.64 17.71 -2.81
CA THR A 678 7.45 16.34 -3.32
C THR A 678 5.98 15.93 -3.14
N ARG A 679 5.34 15.51 -4.23
CA ARG A 679 3.95 15.00 -4.23
C ARG A 679 3.87 13.53 -3.86
N ALA A 680 2.96 13.16 -2.96
CA ALA A 680 2.81 11.76 -2.53
C ALA A 680 4.16 11.05 -2.26
N PRO A 681 5.08 11.66 -1.47
CA PRO A 681 6.46 11.17 -1.32
C PRO A 681 6.52 9.71 -0.83
N SER A 682 5.53 9.26 -0.06
CA SER A 682 5.47 7.88 0.43
C SER A 682 5.16 6.80 -0.59
N LEU A 683 4.88 7.19 -1.84
CA LEU A 683 4.68 6.27 -2.94
C LEU A 683 5.96 5.99 -3.74
N GLY A 684 7.07 6.69 -3.47
CA GLY A 684 8.35 6.46 -4.16
C GLY A 684 8.28 6.61 -5.69
N VAL A 685 7.44 7.53 -6.20
CA VAL A 685 7.10 7.57 -7.63
C VAL A 685 8.10 8.32 -8.51
N GLY A 686 9.33 8.56 -8.05
CA GLY A 686 10.37 9.19 -8.87
C GLY A 686 10.37 10.71 -8.85
N ASN A 687 9.65 11.35 -7.95
CA ASN A 687 9.37 12.78 -8.05
C ASN A 687 10.07 13.66 -7.01
N GLY A 688 11.03 13.08 -6.27
CA GLY A 688 12.04 13.83 -5.54
C GLY A 688 12.81 14.81 -6.43
N LEU A 689 13.57 15.72 -5.81
CA LEU A 689 14.22 16.82 -6.51
C LEU A 689 15.16 16.34 -7.63
N GLY A 690 15.85 15.21 -7.42
CA GLY A 690 16.72 14.55 -8.41
C GLY A 690 15.99 13.95 -9.61
N GLY A 691 14.68 13.74 -9.51
CA GLY A 691 13.82 13.37 -10.64
C GLY A 691 13.31 14.58 -11.45
N ARG A 692 13.48 15.80 -10.94
CA ARG A 692 12.85 17.02 -11.48
C ARG A 692 13.80 18.14 -11.86
N ALA A 693 15.03 18.10 -11.36
CA ALA A 693 15.98 19.18 -11.52
C ALA A 693 17.38 18.68 -11.87
N THR A 694 18.16 19.57 -12.47
CA THR A 694 19.59 19.37 -12.73
C THR A 694 20.45 20.24 -11.81
N VAL A 695 21.73 19.89 -11.68
CA VAL A 695 22.71 20.71 -10.95
C VAL A 695 22.77 22.14 -11.51
N ALA A 696 22.59 22.32 -12.82
CA ALA A 696 22.64 23.63 -13.46
C ALA A 696 21.43 24.50 -13.06
N GLN A 697 20.26 23.90 -12.85
CA GLN A 697 19.07 24.61 -12.38
C GLN A 697 19.16 24.98 -10.89
N LEU A 698 19.84 24.15 -10.09
CA LEU A 698 20.07 24.42 -8.68
C LEU A 698 21.25 25.39 -8.44
N ALA A 699 22.06 25.68 -9.45
CA ALA A 699 23.34 26.37 -9.28
C ALA A 699 23.22 27.76 -8.63
N GLY A 700 22.09 28.44 -8.80
CA GLY A 700 21.82 29.75 -8.19
C GLY A 700 21.42 29.70 -6.71
N TYR A 701 21.00 28.55 -6.19
CA TYR A 701 20.77 28.36 -4.76
C TYR A 701 22.11 28.08 -4.06
N THR A 702 22.40 28.83 -2.99
CA THR A 702 23.55 28.60 -2.11
C THR A 702 23.17 27.79 -0.89
N ASP A 703 21.90 27.87 -0.48
CA ASP A 703 21.39 27.25 0.72
C ASP A 703 20.23 26.31 0.35
N LEU A 704 20.22 25.11 0.93
CA LEU A 704 19.13 24.15 0.81
C LEU A 704 18.63 23.73 2.19
N MET A 705 17.32 23.79 2.38
CA MET A 705 16.67 23.33 3.58
C MET A 705 15.69 22.23 3.23
N TYR A 706 15.88 21.05 3.82
CA TYR A 706 15.11 19.85 3.52
C TYR A 706 14.36 19.39 4.76
N THR A 707 13.12 18.94 4.57
CA THR A 707 12.35 18.25 5.60
C THR A 707 11.64 17.05 5.01
N ALA A 708 11.89 15.87 5.59
CA ALA A 708 11.11 14.66 5.33
C ALA A 708 9.91 14.54 6.30
N GLY A 709 9.87 15.35 7.36
CA GLY A 709 8.82 15.23 8.36
C GLY A 709 8.86 13.89 9.09
N ASP A 710 7.73 13.21 9.17
CA ASP A 710 7.58 11.83 9.68
C ASP A 710 7.74 10.75 8.59
N GLN A 711 8.26 11.10 7.42
CA GLN A 711 8.49 10.16 6.33
C GLN A 711 9.58 9.14 6.66
N GLY A 712 9.21 7.86 6.81
CA GLY A 712 10.14 6.77 7.14
C GLY A 712 10.82 6.09 5.93
N ALA A 713 10.29 6.25 4.72
CA ALA A 713 10.79 5.58 3.50
C ALA A 713 10.88 6.56 2.31
N TYR A 714 11.59 6.22 1.23
CA TYR A 714 11.69 7.08 0.02
C TYR A 714 12.07 8.54 0.32
N THR A 715 12.95 8.76 1.29
CA THR A 715 13.55 10.08 1.54
C THR A 715 14.58 10.38 0.44
N LEU A 716 15.72 11.00 0.75
CA LEU A 716 16.77 11.29 -0.24
C LEU A 716 17.21 10.03 -1.03
N SER A 717 16.66 9.84 -2.22
CA SER A 717 16.80 8.60 -2.97
C SER A 717 18.13 8.48 -3.72
N ASN A 718 18.56 7.23 -3.89
CA ASN A 718 19.76 6.84 -4.62
C ASN A 718 19.51 6.57 -6.12
N GLY A 719 18.26 6.68 -6.59
CA GLY A 719 17.86 6.39 -7.97
C GLY A 719 17.65 4.91 -8.28
N ASP A 720 17.21 4.11 -7.30
CA ASP A 720 16.82 2.73 -7.54
C ASP A 720 15.46 2.64 -8.25
N PHE A 721 15.36 1.78 -9.27
CA PHE A 721 14.10 1.66 -10.04
C PHE A 721 13.08 0.72 -9.38
N ASN A 722 13.42 0.16 -8.21
CA ASN A 722 12.57 -0.75 -7.44
C ASN A 722 11.89 -0.06 -6.24
N GLY A 723 12.46 1.01 -5.70
CA GLY A 723 11.87 1.80 -4.63
C GLY A 723 11.46 3.17 -5.15
N ASP A 724 12.45 4.05 -5.33
CA ASP A 724 12.26 5.41 -5.85
C ASP A 724 13.32 5.78 -6.92
N PRO A 725 12.92 5.93 -8.19
CA PRO A 725 13.86 6.20 -9.28
C PRO A 725 14.41 7.63 -9.31
N SER A 726 14.04 8.48 -8.35
CA SER A 726 14.61 9.83 -8.21
C SER A 726 16.10 9.77 -7.81
N GLN A 727 16.97 10.52 -8.51
CA GLN A 727 18.41 10.52 -8.28
C GLN A 727 18.84 11.66 -7.34
N ASP A 728 18.20 11.79 -6.19
CA ASP A 728 18.37 12.91 -5.27
C ASP A 728 19.80 13.05 -4.77
N LEU A 729 20.40 11.94 -4.32
CA LEU A 729 21.76 11.94 -3.78
C LEU A 729 22.80 12.32 -4.84
N GLN A 730 22.58 11.94 -6.09
CA GLN A 730 23.46 12.34 -7.18
C GLN A 730 23.35 13.85 -7.45
N LEU A 731 22.12 14.38 -7.48
CA LEU A 731 21.86 15.80 -7.64
C LEU A 731 22.51 16.61 -6.52
N LEU A 732 22.28 16.23 -5.25
CA LEU A 732 22.81 16.94 -4.09
C LEU A 732 24.34 16.90 -4.03
N ASN A 733 24.95 15.75 -4.30
CA ASN A 733 26.42 15.66 -4.39
C ASN A 733 26.99 16.56 -5.50
N GLY A 734 26.33 16.60 -6.66
CA GLY A 734 26.71 17.49 -7.75
C GLY A 734 26.57 18.97 -7.41
N TRP A 735 25.51 19.34 -6.69
CA TRP A 735 25.29 20.72 -6.22
C TRP A 735 26.30 21.13 -5.15
N LEU A 736 26.57 20.28 -4.15
CA LEU A 736 27.60 20.53 -3.13
C LEU A 736 29.00 20.69 -3.74
N ALA A 737 29.30 19.96 -4.83
CA ALA A 737 30.56 20.05 -5.54
C ALA A 737 30.80 21.40 -6.24
N LEU A 738 29.76 22.25 -6.40
CA LEU A 738 29.92 23.63 -6.88
C LEU A 738 30.69 24.52 -5.86
N GLY A 739 30.75 24.09 -4.59
CA GLY A 739 31.42 24.80 -3.51
C GLY A 739 30.60 25.96 -2.93
N SER A 740 30.92 26.37 -1.70
CA SER A 740 30.17 27.41 -0.97
C SER A 740 28.66 27.13 -0.97
N ARG A 741 28.28 25.94 -0.49
CA ARG A 741 26.91 25.48 -0.36
C ARG A 741 26.65 25.03 1.07
N ASP A 742 25.49 25.40 1.58
CA ASP A 742 25.06 25.10 2.95
C ASP A 742 23.74 24.32 2.91
N MET A 743 23.63 23.28 3.73
CA MET A 743 22.47 22.40 3.72
C MET A 743 22.01 22.08 5.14
N LEU A 744 20.71 22.22 5.39
CA LEU A 744 20.03 21.78 6.60
C LEU A 744 19.07 20.64 6.23
N LEU A 745 19.23 19.48 6.87
CA LEU A 745 18.39 18.30 6.65
C LEU A 745 17.64 17.95 7.94
N CYS A 746 16.32 17.85 7.86
CA CYS A 746 15.42 17.49 8.95
C CYS A 746 14.53 16.30 8.54
N GLY A 747 14.09 15.51 9.51
CA GLY A 747 13.17 14.39 9.31
C GLY A 747 13.33 13.33 10.38
N GLU A 748 12.24 12.64 10.71
CA GLU A 748 12.24 11.41 11.49
C GLU A 748 12.86 10.30 10.62
N ASP A 749 13.62 9.41 11.25
CA ASP A 749 14.29 8.27 10.62
C ASP A 749 15.19 8.54 9.40
N LEU A 750 15.44 9.80 9.01
CA LEU A 750 16.24 10.18 7.84
C LEU A 750 17.60 9.48 7.79
N ALA A 751 18.31 9.41 8.92
CA ALA A 751 19.60 8.75 9.00
C ALA A 751 19.50 7.22 8.88
N LEU A 752 18.43 6.62 9.42
CA LEU A 752 18.18 5.19 9.30
C LEU A 752 17.82 4.84 7.86
N GLY A 753 16.90 5.59 7.25
CA GLY A 753 16.53 5.44 5.84
C GLY A 753 17.74 5.53 4.91
N LEU A 754 18.60 6.55 5.07
CA LEU A 754 19.84 6.64 4.29
C LEU A 754 20.81 5.47 4.53
N TYR A 755 20.86 4.92 5.74
CA TYR A 755 21.77 3.82 6.06
C TYR A 755 21.34 2.49 5.41
N THR A 756 20.03 2.30 5.23
CA THR A 756 19.40 1.09 4.68
C THR A 756 19.22 1.17 3.16
N SER A 757 19.12 2.37 2.58
CA SER A 757 19.00 2.65 1.13
C SER A 757 20.30 2.44 0.33
N GLY A 758 21.14 1.48 0.71
CA GLY A 758 22.31 1.05 -0.04
C GLY A 758 23.59 1.90 0.11
N THR A 759 24.65 1.50 -0.61
CA THR A 759 26.01 2.01 -0.40
C THR A 759 26.17 3.51 -0.70
N VAL A 760 25.45 4.03 -1.70
CA VAL A 760 25.50 5.46 -2.08
C VAL A 760 24.91 6.32 -0.96
N ALA A 761 23.74 5.94 -0.45
CA ALA A 761 23.07 6.64 0.64
C ALA A 761 23.87 6.58 1.95
N ARG A 762 24.45 5.42 2.29
CA ARG A 762 25.35 5.29 3.44
C ARG A 762 26.60 6.16 3.30
N THR A 763 27.18 6.24 2.10
CA THR A 763 28.33 7.12 1.83
C THR A 763 27.98 8.58 2.04
N PHE A 764 26.80 9.01 1.57
CA PHE A 764 26.30 10.37 1.79
C PHE A 764 26.11 10.67 3.28
N LEU A 765 25.49 9.76 4.02
CA LEU A 765 25.31 9.88 5.47
C LEU A 765 26.66 10.04 6.20
N GLU A 766 27.62 9.16 5.94
CA GLU A 766 28.89 9.13 6.66
C GLU A 766 29.87 10.23 6.21
N SER A 767 29.94 10.51 4.92
CA SER A 767 30.95 11.40 4.34
C SER A 767 30.45 12.83 4.17
N THR A 768 29.18 13.01 3.83
CA THR A 768 28.58 14.33 3.58
C THR A 768 27.93 14.89 4.84
N MET A 769 27.07 14.10 5.51
CA MET A 769 26.44 14.55 6.77
C MET A 769 27.37 14.40 7.98
N GLY A 770 28.41 13.56 7.88
CA GLY A 770 29.31 13.27 9.00
C GLY A 770 28.65 12.48 10.12
N VAL A 771 27.58 11.73 9.79
CA VAL A 771 26.78 10.95 10.72
C VAL A 771 27.15 9.49 10.59
N GLN A 772 27.48 8.85 11.72
CA GLN A 772 27.68 7.41 11.78
C GLN A 772 26.42 6.77 12.38
N CYS A 773 25.80 5.85 11.64
CA CYS A 773 24.76 4.99 12.20
C CYS A 773 25.42 3.89 13.03
N VAL A 774 25.05 3.81 14.31
CA VAL A 774 25.62 2.84 15.26
C VAL A 774 24.67 1.66 15.46
N ASP A 775 23.38 1.95 15.58
CA ASP A 775 22.33 0.99 15.88
C ASP A 775 20.98 1.55 15.44
N GLY A 776 20.05 0.67 15.05
CA GLY A 776 18.65 1.02 14.79
C GLY A 776 17.85 1.17 16.09
N ASP A 777 18.30 0.50 17.16
CA ASP A 777 17.72 0.62 18.50
C ASP A 777 18.76 1.12 19.51
N VAL A 778 18.52 2.31 20.06
CA VAL A 778 19.43 2.89 21.04
C VAL A 778 19.22 2.33 22.45
N ARG A 779 18.12 1.60 22.72
CA ARG A 779 17.74 1.14 24.07
C ARG A 779 18.84 0.31 24.73
N ASP A 780 19.44 -0.63 24.01
CA ASP A 780 20.54 -1.45 24.52
C ASP A 780 21.77 -0.59 24.84
N ASN A 781 21.98 0.47 24.06
CA ASN A 781 23.08 1.42 24.21
C ASN A 781 22.88 2.43 25.36
N ILE A 782 21.64 2.60 25.85
CA ILE A 782 21.30 3.53 26.96
C ILE A 782 20.72 2.82 28.20
N GLY A 783 20.84 1.49 28.27
CA GLY A 783 20.41 0.71 29.43
C GLY A 783 18.89 0.64 29.58
N GLY A 784 18.15 0.50 28.47
CA GLY A 784 16.70 0.29 28.44
C GLY A 784 15.86 1.55 28.70
N GLN A 785 16.45 2.75 28.61
CA GLN A 785 15.68 3.99 28.74
C GLN A 785 14.80 4.20 27.50
N VAL A 786 13.54 4.60 27.72
CA VAL A 786 12.56 4.88 26.66
C VAL A 786 12.57 6.34 26.18
N ALA A 787 13.25 7.24 26.90
CA ALA A 787 13.35 8.66 26.56
C ALA A 787 14.76 9.21 26.90
N PRO A 788 15.73 9.11 25.98
CA PRO A 788 17.07 9.63 26.23
C PRO A 788 17.06 11.15 26.38
N THR A 789 17.90 11.67 27.28
CA THR A 789 18.16 13.11 27.37
C THR A 789 19.13 13.52 26.26
N ILE A 790 18.78 14.50 25.44
CA ILE A 790 19.71 15.08 24.45
C ILE A 790 20.84 15.79 25.22
N VAL A 791 22.07 15.35 25.02
CA VAL A 791 23.27 15.96 25.62
C VAL A 791 24.05 16.68 24.53
N ASP A 792 24.41 17.93 24.78
CA ASP A 792 25.32 18.69 23.91
C ASP A 792 26.69 17.98 23.82
N VAL A 793 27.17 17.80 22.60
CA VAL A 793 28.51 17.26 22.34
C VAL A 793 29.47 18.43 22.23
N ALA A 794 30.46 18.49 23.12
CA ALA A 794 31.47 19.54 23.13
C ALA A 794 32.10 19.72 21.74
N GLY A 795 31.85 20.88 21.12
CA GLY A 795 32.32 21.20 19.77
C GLY A 795 31.23 21.20 18.68
N ASN A 796 29.96 20.94 19.02
CA ASN A 796 28.84 21.14 18.11
C ASN A 796 28.61 22.66 17.91
N PRO A 797 28.73 23.19 16.68
CA PRO A 797 28.54 24.62 16.42
C PRO A 797 27.07 25.07 16.49
N VAL A 798 26.11 24.14 16.53
CA VAL A 798 24.66 24.41 16.52
C VAL A 798 24.11 24.64 17.92
N PHE A 799 24.56 23.89 18.92
CA PHE A 799 24.09 24.01 20.31
C PHE A 799 25.09 24.79 21.18
N LEU A 800 25.11 26.12 21.05
CA LEU A 800 26.12 26.95 21.71
C LEU A 800 25.83 27.24 23.20
N THR A 801 24.61 26.98 23.69
CA THR A 801 24.24 27.07 25.11
C THR A 801 23.01 26.21 25.44
N ALA A 802 23.18 25.12 26.19
CA ALA A 802 22.06 24.43 26.82
C ALA A 802 21.72 25.11 28.17
N ARG A 803 20.47 25.56 28.34
CA ARG A 803 19.87 25.63 29.68
C ARG A 803 19.14 24.31 29.87
N ASN A 804 19.47 23.60 30.95
CA ASN A 804 18.71 22.44 31.42
C ASN A 804 17.23 22.84 31.54
N GLY A 805 16.43 22.44 30.56
CA GLY A 805 15.00 22.61 30.54
C GLY A 805 14.40 21.35 29.97
N CYS A 806 13.51 20.71 30.73
CA CYS A 806 12.42 19.98 30.09
C CYS A 806 11.63 21.00 29.27
N SER A 807 11.80 21.01 27.95
CA SER A 807 10.91 21.73 27.06
C SER A 807 9.66 20.88 26.83
N THR A 808 8.72 20.98 27.79
CA THR A 808 7.30 20.73 27.52
C THR A 808 6.75 21.95 26.76
N ALA A 809 6.92 21.97 25.43
CA ALA A 809 6.07 22.69 24.45
C ALA A 809 6.77 22.73 23.06
N ALA A 810 6.40 21.79 22.20
CA ALA A 810 6.15 21.90 20.74
C ALA A 810 6.57 20.60 20.04
N ALA A 811 5.64 20.05 19.25
CA ALA A 811 5.62 18.73 18.60
C ALA A 811 5.48 17.52 19.53
N ARG A 812 4.40 16.76 19.35
CA ARG A 812 4.30 15.37 19.79
C ARG A 812 5.45 14.63 19.11
N LEU A 813 6.43 14.21 19.89
CA LEU A 813 7.52 13.36 19.44
C LEU A 813 7.13 11.92 19.81
N PRO A 814 6.87 11.03 18.84
CA PRO A 814 6.91 9.60 19.09
C PRO A 814 8.33 9.24 19.52
N THR A 815 8.44 8.53 20.63
CA THR A 815 9.71 7.95 21.08
C THR A 815 10.05 6.74 20.21
N THR A 816 11.32 6.67 19.79
CA THR A 816 12.01 5.68 18.89
C THR A 816 11.94 6.10 17.41
N SER A 817 13.02 6.38 16.68
CA SER A 817 14.45 6.10 16.84
C SER A 817 15.30 7.40 16.92
N MET A 818 16.29 7.46 17.81
CA MET A 818 17.34 8.49 17.74
C MET A 818 18.69 7.77 17.57
N PRO A 819 19.35 7.86 16.41
CA PRO A 819 20.73 7.41 16.30
C PRO A 819 21.61 8.33 17.16
N SER A 820 22.28 7.75 18.15
CA SER A 820 23.28 8.47 18.94
C SER A 820 24.50 8.80 18.07
N CYS A 821 24.52 10.02 17.51
CA CYS A 821 25.58 10.46 16.61
C CYS A 821 26.78 10.99 17.43
N ARG A 822 27.93 10.31 17.38
CA ARG A 822 29.21 10.88 17.85
C ARG A 822 29.93 11.58 16.71
N CYS A 823 29.86 12.91 16.67
CA CYS A 823 30.66 13.72 15.76
C CYS A 823 32.17 13.56 16.03
N ARG A 824 32.95 13.23 15.00
CA ARG A 824 34.42 13.26 15.02
C ARG A 824 34.93 14.23 13.96
N VAL A 825 35.44 15.39 14.39
CA VAL A 825 35.86 16.49 13.49
C VAL A 825 37.38 16.45 13.21
N PRO A 826 37.85 16.59 11.95
CA PRO A 826 39.22 16.99 11.65
C PRO A 826 39.38 18.52 11.74
N LYS A 827 40.35 18.98 12.53
CA LYS A 827 40.67 20.40 12.76
C LYS A 827 41.10 21.12 11.46
N ARG A 828 40.54 22.31 11.21
CA ARG A 828 41.27 23.61 11.05
C ARG A 828 40.39 24.66 10.38
N TRP A 829 39.91 25.67 11.10
CA TRP A 829 39.73 27.04 10.56
C TRP A 829 39.97 28.05 11.70
N ARG A 830 40.87 29.02 11.47
CA ARG A 830 41.20 30.12 12.41
C ARG A 830 40.32 31.31 12.08
N CYS A 831 39.56 31.81 13.05
CA CYS A 831 38.81 33.06 12.94
C CYS A 831 39.64 34.23 13.51
N SER A 832 39.85 35.27 12.71
CA SER A 832 40.56 36.50 13.06
C SER A 832 39.71 37.43 13.93
N ARG A 833 40.27 37.85 15.07
CA ARG A 833 39.69 38.81 16.04
C ARG A 833 39.81 40.27 15.56
N MET A 834 38.82 41.09 15.92
CA MET A 834 38.99 42.52 16.32
C MET A 834 37.80 42.99 17.21
N PRO A 835 37.91 44.09 17.99
CA PRO A 835 37.93 44.00 19.46
C PRO A 835 36.73 44.65 20.22
N ALA A 836 36.69 44.34 21.51
CA ALA A 836 35.69 44.71 22.51
C ALA A 836 35.61 46.22 22.84
N GLY A 837 34.38 46.69 23.10
CA GLY A 837 34.05 47.96 23.75
C GLY A 837 33.16 47.72 24.99
N SER A 838 33.35 48.53 26.03
CA SER A 838 33.16 48.18 27.44
C SER A 838 31.94 48.81 28.16
N GLN A 839 31.54 48.20 29.30
CA GLN A 839 30.83 48.79 30.47
C GLN A 839 29.32 49.10 30.30
N ARG A 840 28.40 49.00 31.29
CA ARG A 840 28.46 48.94 32.76
C ARG A 840 27.10 48.44 33.33
N ARG A 841 27.11 47.75 34.47
CA ARG A 841 25.93 47.38 35.29
C ARG A 841 25.38 48.57 36.10
N THR A 842 24.06 48.65 36.26
CA THR A 842 23.40 49.13 37.51
C THR A 842 22.03 48.46 37.72
N ARG A 843 21.84 47.92 38.94
CA ARG A 843 20.60 47.37 39.50
C ARG A 843 19.70 48.50 40.02
N THR A 844 18.38 48.35 39.91
CA THR A 844 17.45 48.84 40.94
C THR A 844 16.17 47.99 41.01
N ARG A 845 15.88 47.48 42.22
CA ARG A 845 14.63 46.81 42.64
C ARG A 845 13.54 47.85 42.91
N ARG A 846 12.27 47.57 42.58
CA ARG A 846 11.09 47.92 43.40
C ARG A 846 9.98 46.87 43.24
N ARG A 847 9.35 46.54 44.37
CA ARG A 847 8.23 45.60 44.59
C ARG A 847 6.87 46.34 44.61
N CYS A 848 5.81 45.55 44.35
CA CYS A 848 4.42 45.63 44.85
C CYS A 848 3.52 46.83 44.49
N SER A 849 2.35 46.58 43.90
CA SER A 849 1.12 46.32 44.68
C SER A 849 -0.07 45.86 43.81
N ILE A 850 -1.05 45.28 44.48
CA ILE A 850 -2.25 44.55 44.05
C ILE A 850 -3.43 45.50 43.80
N ARG A 851 -4.31 45.19 42.83
CA ARG A 851 -5.75 45.50 42.96
C ARG A 851 -6.62 44.44 42.28
N ARG A 852 -7.41 43.74 43.11
CA ARG A 852 -8.59 42.94 42.73
C ARG A 852 -9.77 43.88 42.47
N GLY A 853 -10.63 43.51 41.53
CA GLY A 853 -12.02 43.98 41.41
C GLY A 853 -12.85 42.86 40.78
N ARG A 854 -13.90 42.42 41.51
CA ARG A 854 -14.84 41.35 41.16
C ARG A 854 -16.10 41.94 40.48
N ALA A 855 -16.68 41.13 39.59
CA ALA A 855 -18.10 40.94 39.28
C ALA A 855 -18.93 42.10 38.70
N ALA A 856 -19.31 41.94 37.43
CA ALA A 856 -20.69 41.70 37.01
C ALA A 856 -20.68 40.63 35.91
#